data_AF-A0A971JXE2-F1
#
_entry.id   AF-A0A971JXE2-F1
#
_cell.length_a   1.000
_cell.length_b   1.000
_cell.length_c   1.000
_cell.angle_alpha   90.00
_cell.angle_beta   90.00
_cell.angle_gamma   90.00
#
_symmetry.space_group_name_H-M   'P 1'
#
loop_
_entity.id
_entity.type
_entity.pdbx_description
1 polymer ?
#
loop_
_entity_poly.entity_id
_entity_poly.type
_entity_poly.pdbx_seq_one_letter_code
_entity_poly.pdbx_strand_id
1 'polypeptide(L)'
;MMRQLMRQLMRRILCLGLFLVLLMVGMASLAEEGQSADFFLTQLIAQEEGYGNIDYPMGAVSVGDVLYILTDKALHTWRRGMEQPEKLLTFPQMELDGQEEDARSLQLETTPDPIAEMGEMLRHYSSKLFTDGKRLLALRMEQGEIWQVTDEAGALAPRMETALDFSAFRNQEGDFGYPDIKDIELLEGHLYLVAVNYEKSDTPILYRWEIATGKVGQELACQIVSMAPYREGKFLCILVDQTAWEDNEAPQARLAVLDPKTDAFEERFPLGSYNCIGLVYNPENDTAYFMEDSLAYSLPGVVQPAKKSAYFINRTWENLGCGLLQGGWYYQCSSDGVSVRQLDMPGVENGALTIYGVYGNPAHLAFSTRYPQIPTALMNEYYDSLEAFANAIVSGQDAADVLQLYSSGAPIRQLIDKGYAMDLSGNADIMAAVEGMYPALVDSYRRDGKVFGLPLNIYASSIGYNKSALQELGLTREDLPTTWIELMDFIANWQEDYGEDNPGVHLMDNMGVKDSLLDSLMESYAAYSLKTWGRIDFDTPLFHKLMTAYDAIDGDQFPQPQGEEEEEFWNAKHLLTLYAGYTDLQYSMRQDEWYMTPLPLPLDEGLELVIAASGEVMIINPRTTRPEQALLYVANAARNYDKRSSLITLFPGNNDPVPNQSFEEDLASWEKTLARIRKQLETASPEERPDLLDSEKYMSELISKAENYRWDVWAESIAWYREAIAPYLYLVGQTPLNTWKQGKENELYSLMQQYKEGAIPLERFIREIAGRVRMMELENQ
;
A
#
# COMPACT_ATOMS: atom_id res chain seq x y z
N MET A 1 -25.44 53.17 -18.08
CA MET A 1 -24.27 52.42 -17.57
C MET A 1 -24.65 51.02 -17.06
N MET A 2 -25.55 50.88 -16.09
CA MET A 2 -25.96 49.58 -15.51
C MET A 2 -26.55 48.57 -16.52
N ARG A 3 -27.40 49.02 -17.46
CA ARG A 3 -27.94 48.16 -18.55
C ARG A 3 -26.88 47.65 -19.54
N GLN A 4 -25.75 48.35 -19.66
CA GLN A 4 -24.66 47.97 -20.57
C GLN A 4 -23.74 46.93 -19.91
N LEU A 5 -23.48 47.09 -18.61
CA LEU A 5 -22.79 46.11 -17.77
C LEU A 5 -23.56 44.79 -17.71
N MET A 6 -24.89 44.85 -17.52
CA MET A 6 -25.73 43.65 -17.44
C MET A 6 -25.81 42.89 -18.77
N ARG A 7 -25.76 43.60 -19.91
CA ARG A 7 -25.66 42.97 -21.24
C ARG A 7 -24.28 42.36 -21.51
N GLN A 8 -23.20 42.94 -21.00
CA GLN A 8 -21.86 42.34 -21.07
C GLN A 8 -21.74 41.11 -20.17
N LEU A 9 -22.33 41.16 -18.96
CA LEU A 9 -22.37 40.03 -18.04
C LEU A 9 -23.21 38.88 -18.62
N MET A 10 -24.41 39.17 -19.13
CA MET A 10 -25.22 38.14 -19.81
C MET A 10 -24.54 37.58 -21.05
N ARG A 11 -23.82 38.38 -21.84
CA ARG A 11 -23.03 37.85 -22.99
C ARG A 11 -21.88 36.97 -22.51
N ARG A 12 -21.19 37.31 -21.42
CA ARG A 12 -20.13 36.47 -20.84
C ARG A 12 -20.68 35.17 -20.29
N ILE A 13 -21.83 35.20 -19.60
CA ILE A 13 -22.52 34.00 -19.11
C ILE A 13 -23.03 33.14 -20.27
N LEU A 14 -23.58 33.74 -21.34
CA LEU A 14 -24.01 33.00 -22.53
C LEU A 14 -22.83 32.39 -23.27
N CYS A 15 -21.70 33.11 -23.37
CA CYS A 15 -20.48 32.60 -23.98
C CYS A 15 -19.84 31.49 -23.12
N LEU A 16 -19.86 31.59 -21.79
CA LEU A 16 -19.40 30.52 -20.89
C LEU A 16 -20.32 29.29 -21.01
N GLY A 17 -21.63 29.49 -21.04
CA GLY A 17 -22.61 28.43 -21.23
C GLY A 17 -22.51 27.76 -22.60
N LEU A 18 -22.28 28.53 -23.67
CA LEU A 18 -22.03 28.00 -25.01
C LEU A 18 -20.67 27.28 -25.11
N PHE A 19 -19.64 27.75 -24.40
CA PHE A 19 -18.33 27.09 -24.34
C PHE A 19 -18.41 25.77 -23.56
N LEU A 20 -19.13 25.73 -22.44
CA LEU A 20 -19.43 24.51 -21.68
C LEU A 20 -20.28 23.52 -22.49
N VAL A 21 -21.27 24.00 -23.24
CA VAL A 21 -22.09 23.13 -24.11
C VAL A 21 -21.29 22.65 -25.33
N LEU A 22 -20.41 23.46 -25.91
CA LEU A 22 -19.52 23.04 -27.00
C LEU A 22 -18.42 22.07 -26.52
N LEU A 23 -17.93 22.22 -25.28
CA LEU A 23 -17.07 21.24 -24.60
C LEU A 23 -17.84 19.93 -24.34
N MET A 24 -19.07 19.99 -23.84
CA MET A 24 -19.89 18.79 -23.64
C MET A 24 -20.27 18.10 -24.95
N VAL A 25 -20.54 18.84 -26.02
CA VAL A 25 -20.88 18.28 -27.35
C VAL A 25 -19.62 17.76 -28.06
N GLY A 26 -18.47 18.43 -27.90
CA GLY A 26 -17.17 17.93 -28.38
C GLY A 26 -16.71 16.68 -27.62
N MET A 27 -17.00 16.59 -26.32
CA MET A 27 -16.76 15.38 -25.51
C MET A 27 -17.78 14.28 -25.80
N ALA A 28 -19.03 14.59 -26.12
CA ALA A 28 -20.01 13.60 -26.56
C ALA A 28 -19.63 13.00 -27.93
N SER A 29 -19.08 13.78 -28.85
CA SER A 29 -18.53 13.25 -30.12
C SER A 29 -17.21 12.50 -29.95
N LEU A 30 -16.47 12.71 -28.85
CA LEU A 30 -15.30 11.91 -28.47
C LEU A 30 -15.70 10.63 -27.71
N ALA A 31 -16.85 10.64 -27.02
CA ALA A 31 -17.43 9.46 -26.37
C ALA A 31 -18.06 8.48 -27.37
N GLU A 32 -18.47 8.94 -28.56
CA GLU A 32 -19.06 8.07 -29.59
C GLU A 32 -18.03 7.25 -30.40
N GLU A 33 -16.72 7.52 -30.29
CA GLU A 33 -15.65 6.72 -30.97
C GLU A 33 -14.39 6.43 -30.11
N GLY A 34 -14.40 6.69 -28.79
CA GLY A 34 -13.22 6.60 -27.91
C GLY A 34 -13.16 5.39 -26.97
N GLN A 35 -12.29 4.43 -27.30
CA GLN A 35 -11.56 3.47 -26.43
C GLN A 35 -12.36 2.68 -25.36
N SER A 36 -12.89 1.51 -25.73
CA SER A 36 -13.57 0.61 -24.80
C SER A 36 -12.68 -0.54 -24.29
N ALA A 37 -12.02 -0.38 -23.15
CA ALA A 37 -12.05 -1.36 -22.05
C ALA A 37 -11.43 -0.75 -20.78
N ASP A 38 -12.24 -0.54 -19.74
CA ASP A 38 -11.81 -0.36 -18.36
C ASP A 38 -12.46 -1.46 -17.57
N PHE A 39 -11.69 -2.29 -16.87
CA PHE A 39 -12.33 -3.43 -16.25
C PHE A 39 -11.63 -4.12 -15.08
N PHE A 40 -12.38 -4.15 -13.97
CA PHE A 40 -12.26 -4.79 -12.64
C PHE A 40 -11.20 -4.25 -11.66
N LEU A 41 -11.55 -3.18 -10.93
CA LEU A 41 -10.74 -2.63 -9.85
C LEU A 41 -11.32 -3.02 -8.49
N THR A 42 -10.61 -3.85 -7.74
CA THR A 42 -11.03 -4.29 -6.40
C THR A 42 -11.05 -3.19 -5.37
N GLN A 43 -10.10 -2.26 -5.45
CA GLN A 43 -10.01 -1.13 -4.53
C GLN A 43 -11.15 -0.09 -4.69
N LEU A 44 -11.83 -0.03 -5.85
CA LEU A 44 -13.01 0.83 -6.00
C LEU A 44 -14.20 0.23 -5.24
N ILE A 45 -14.38 -1.08 -5.36
CA ILE A 45 -15.39 -1.86 -4.62
C ILE A 45 -15.14 -1.75 -3.11
N ALA A 46 -13.88 -1.84 -2.67
CA ALA A 46 -13.45 -1.62 -1.29
C ALA A 46 -13.97 -0.32 -0.65
N GLN A 47 -13.99 0.78 -1.40
CA GLN A 47 -14.49 2.06 -0.89
C GLN A 47 -16.01 2.12 -0.79
N GLU A 48 -16.70 1.43 -1.68
CA GLU A 48 -18.17 1.41 -1.70
C GLU A 48 -18.71 0.43 -0.66
N GLU A 49 -18.06 -0.73 -0.48
CA GLU A 49 -18.56 -1.88 0.29
C GLU A 49 -17.74 -2.19 1.57
N GLY A 50 -16.63 -1.48 1.84
CA GLY A 50 -15.74 -1.72 2.98
C GLY A 50 -14.60 -2.71 2.69
N TYR A 51 -13.51 -2.67 3.47
CA TYR A 51 -12.32 -3.48 3.21
C TYR A 51 -12.48 -4.97 3.57
N GLY A 52 -13.42 -5.31 4.47
CA GLY A 52 -13.60 -6.69 4.95
C GLY A 52 -14.25 -7.64 3.94
N ASN A 53 -14.94 -7.13 2.91
CA ASN A 53 -15.65 -7.96 1.93
C ASN A 53 -15.12 -7.84 0.49
N ILE A 54 -13.87 -7.44 0.29
CA ILE A 54 -13.30 -7.32 -1.06
C ILE A 54 -12.98 -8.71 -1.63
N ASP A 55 -13.22 -8.86 -2.92
CA ASP A 55 -12.93 -10.08 -3.70
C ASP A 55 -11.59 -9.90 -4.44
N TYR A 56 -10.47 -10.04 -3.72
CA TYR A 56 -9.11 -9.71 -4.18
C TYR A 56 -8.66 -10.62 -5.32
N PRO A 57 -8.13 -10.09 -6.44
CA PRO A 57 -7.58 -10.91 -7.51
C PRO A 57 -6.32 -11.63 -7.04
N MET A 58 -6.30 -12.94 -7.21
CA MET A 58 -5.18 -13.82 -6.88
C MET A 58 -4.44 -14.27 -8.14
N GLY A 59 -5.10 -14.18 -9.31
CA GLY A 59 -4.45 -14.27 -10.60
C GLY A 59 -5.41 -14.24 -11.78
N ALA A 60 -4.87 -14.06 -12.98
CA ALA A 60 -5.67 -14.03 -14.20
C ALA A 60 -4.98 -14.69 -15.40
N VAL A 61 -5.75 -15.43 -16.19
CA VAL A 61 -5.27 -16.11 -17.40
C VAL A 61 -6.29 -15.97 -18.52
N SER A 62 -5.83 -15.64 -19.72
CA SER A 62 -6.67 -15.65 -20.91
C SER A 62 -6.62 -16.99 -21.67
N VAL A 63 -7.78 -17.45 -22.15
CA VAL A 63 -7.89 -18.53 -23.14
C VAL A 63 -8.69 -18.00 -24.32
N GLY A 64 -8.01 -17.73 -25.44
CA GLY A 64 -8.62 -17.11 -26.61
C GLY A 64 -9.08 -15.67 -26.32
N ASP A 65 -10.40 -15.44 -26.35
CA ASP A 65 -11.03 -14.15 -26.07
C ASP A 65 -11.62 -14.06 -24.64
N VAL A 66 -11.46 -15.11 -23.84
CA VAL A 66 -11.96 -15.18 -22.45
C VAL A 66 -10.84 -14.86 -21.49
N LEU A 67 -11.09 -13.93 -20.58
CA LEU A 67 -10.25 -13.71 -19.41
C LEU A 67 -10.87 -14.42 -18.21
N TYR A 68 -10.12 -15.31 -17.58
CA TYR A 68 -10.47 -15.92 -16.31
C TYR A 68 -9.76 -15.17 -15.18
N ILE A 69 -10.50 -14.78 -14.16
CA ILE A 69 -9.98 -14.01 -13.01
C ILE A 69 -10.28 -14.81 -11.76
N LEU A 70 -9.22 -15.32 -11.13
CA LEU A 70 -9.30 -15.96 -9.82
C LEU A 70 -9.24 -14.89 -8.75
N THR A 71 -10.15 -14.98 -7.80
CA THR A 71 -10.26 -14.13 -6.62
C THR A 71 -10.40 -15.01 -5.37
N ASP A 72 -10.30 -14.44 -4.17
CA ASP A 72 -10.45 -15.21 -2.92
C ASP A 72 -11.86 -15.80 -2.75
N LYS A 73 -12.88 -15.27 -3.43
CA LYS A 73 -14.28 -15.73 -3.30
C LYS A 73 -14.84 -16.39 -4.53
N ALA A 74 -14.23 -16.23 -5.69
CA ALA A 74 -14.77 -16.78 -6.93
C ALA A 74 -13.74 -16.95 -8.05
N LEU A 75 -14.14 -17.75 -9.04
CA LEU A 75 -13.59 -17.71 -10.39
C LEU A 75 -14.57 -16.95 -11.27
N HIS A 76 -14.08 -15.87 -11.88
CA HIS A 76 -14.85 -15.03 -12.78
C HIS A 76 -14.42 -15.24 -14.23
N THR A 77 -15.33 -14.93 -15.15
CA THR A 77 -15.02 -14.77 -16.57
C THR A 77 -15.37 -13.37 -17.05
N TRP A 78 -14.56 -12.86 -17.98
CA TRP A 78 -14.83 -11.63 -18.68
C TRP A 78 -14.48 -11.77 -20.16
N ARG A 79 -15.25 -11.08 -21.01
CA ARG A 79 -15.03 -10.95 -22.44
C ARG A 79 -15.22 -9.49 -22.82
N ARG A 80 -14.56 -9.08 -23.91
CA ARG A 80 -14.72 -7.73 -24.44
C ARG A 80 -16.20 -7.41 -24.70
N GLY A 81 -16.65 -6.27 -24.17
CA GLY A 81 -18.03 -5.79 -24.29
C GLY A 81 -18.91 -6.14 -23.10
N MET A 82 -18.42 -6.92 -22.13
CA MET A 82 -19.08 -7.10 -20.85
C MET A 82 -18.80 -5.90 -19.94
N GLU A 83 -19.85 -5.36 -19.31
CA GLU A 83 -19.73 -4.29 -18.31
C GLU A 83 -19.11 -4.79 -17.00
N GLN A 84 -19.44 -6.03 -16.60
CA GLN A 84 -19.01 -6.67 -15.35
C GLN A 84 -18.58 -8.13 -15.57
N PRO A 85 -17.77 -8.72 -14.67
CA PRO A 85 -17.34 -10.10 -14.82
C PRO A 85 -18.49 -11.00 -14.40
N GLU A 86 -18.66 -12.13 -15.08
CA GLU A 86 -19.63 -13.13 -14.67
C GLU A 86 -18.96 -14.18 -13.78
N LYS A 87 -19.59 -14.47 -12.63
CA LYS A 87 -19.16 -15.55 -11.74
C LYS A 87 -19.35 -16.90 -12.43
N LEU A 88 -18.24 -17.60 -12.64
CA LEU A 88 -18.24 -18.96 -13.16
C LEU A 88 -18.33 -19.99 -12.04
N LEU A 89 -17.62 -19.74 -10.94
CA LEU A 89 -17.65 -20.56 -9.73
C LEU A 89 -17.53 -19.65 -8.51
N THR A 90 -18.25 -19.96 -7.43
CA THR A 90 -18.15 -19.25 -6.15
C THR A 90 -17.58 -20.21 -5.12
N PHE A 91 -16.61 -19.72 -4.36
CA PHE A 91 -16.04 -20.42 -3.23
C PHE A 91 -16.86 -20.06 -1.98
N PRO A 92 -17.15 -21.02 -1.08
CA PRO A 92 -17.61 -20.68 0.27
C PRO A 92 -16.64 -19.66 0.91
N GLN A 93 -17.04 -18.83 1.86
CA GLN A 93 -16.11 -17.90 2.53
C GLN A 93 -15.08 -18.67 3.38
N MET A 94 -13.83 -18.19 3.46
CA MET A 94 -12.82 -18.73 4.39
C MET A 94 -13.06 -18.06 5.74
N GLU A 95 -13.19 -18.87 6.79
CA GLU A 95 -13.26 -18.38 8.17
C GLU A 95 -11.81 -18.01 8.53
N LEU A 96 -11.56 -16.71 8.76
CA LEU A 96 -10.26 -16.16 9.15
C LEU A 96 -9.91 -16.64 10.57
N ASP A 97 -9.45 -17.88 10.70
CA ASP A 97 -8.75 -18.33 11.90
C ASP A 97 -7.43 -18.95 11.48
N GLY A 98 -6.34 -18.46 12.07
CA GLY A 98 -4.95 -18.79 11.76
C GLY A 98 -4.53 -20.20 12.15
N GLN A 99 -5.26 -21.22 11.73
CA GLN A 99 -4.82 -22.61 11.76
C GLN A 99 -5.12 -23.27 10.41
N GLU A 100 -4.07 -23.37 9.57
CA GLU A 100 -4.09 -24.01 8.25
C GLU A 100 -4.44 -25.52 8.28
N GLU A 101 -4.53 -26.15 9.45
CA GLU A 101 -4.53 -27.62 9.52
C GLU A 101 -5.91 -28.31 9.53
N ASP A 102 -7.01 -27.65 9.91
CA ASP A 102 -8.20 -28.40 10.32
C ASP A 102 -9.35 -28.53 9.28
N ALA A 103 -9.15 -28.02 8.06
CA ALA A 103 -10.09 -28.26 6.95
C ALA A 103 -10.08 -29.72 6.45
N ARG A 104 -9.08 -30.53 6.84
CA ARG A 104 -8.93 -31.93 6.40
C ARG A 104 -9.87 -32.91 7.12
N SER A 105 -10.48 -32.54 8.25
CA SER A 105 -11.19 -33.50 9.12
C SER A 105 -12.71 -33.60 8.90
N LEU A 106 -13.31 -32.83 7.98
CA LEU A 106 -14.77 -32.81 7.76
C LEU A 106 -15.21 -33.08 6.31
N GLN A 107 -14.96 -34.28 5.79
CA GLN A 107 -15.81 -34.86 4.73
C GLN A 107 -16.13 -36.34 5.03
N LEU A 108 -17.01 -36.56 6.00
CA LEU A 108 -17.73 -37.83 6.10
C LEU A 108 -18.99 -37.77 5.24
N GLU A 109 -18.96 -38.61 4.19
CA GLU A 109 -20.10 -39.18 3.47
C GLU A 109 -20.95 -38.25 2.59
N THR A 110 -20.37 -37.72 1.51
CA THR A 110 -21.04 -37.71 0.19
C THR A 110 -19.97 -37.94 -0.89
N THR A 111 -20.37 -38.46 -2.06
CA THR A 111 -19.46 -38.60 -3.21
C THR A 111 -18.78 -37.24 -3.47
N PRO A 112 -17.45 -37.16 -3.64
CA PRO A 112 -16.79 -35.87 -3.85
C PRO A 112 -17.44 -35.18 -5.05
N ASP A 113 -18.05 -34.02 -4.85
CA ASP A 113 -18.46 -33.15 -5.95
C ASP A 113 -17.17 -32.56 -6.53
N PRO A 114 -16.75 -32.93 -7.75
CA PRO A 114 -15.49 -32.45 -8.31
C PRO A 114 -15.45 -30.93 -8.47
N ILE A 115 -16.62 -30.26 -8.56
CA ILE A 115 -16.71 -28.80 -8.59
C ILE A 115 -16.40 -28.21 -7.21
N ALA A 116 -16.90 -28.83 -6.13
CA ALA A 116 -16.62 -28.38 -4.77
C ALA A 116 -15.14 -28.61 -4.38
N GLU A 117 -14.57 -29.75 -4.76
CA GLU A 117 -13.16 -30.07 -4.54
C GLU A 117 -12.23 -29.11 -5.30
N MET A 118 -12.54 -28.81 -6.56
CA MET A 118 -11.82 -27.79 -7.33
C MET A 118 -12.01 -26.39 -6.73
N GLY A 119 -13.18 -26.08 -6.18
CA GLY A 119 -13.43 -24.81 -5.49
C GLY A 119 -12.56 -24.63 -4.25
N GLU A 120 -12.44 -25.66 -3.42
CA GLU A 120 -11.51 -25.68 -2.28
C GLU A 120 -10.06 -25.53 -2.75
N MET A 121 -9.66 -26.25 -3.79
CA MET A 121 -8.32 -26.15 -4.38
C MET A 121 -8.02 -24.73 -4.87
N LEU A 122 -8.86 -24.16 -5.74
CA LEU A 122 -8.64 -22.84 -6.35
C LEU A 122 -8.56 -21.72 -5.30
N ARG A 123 -9.23 -21.88 -4.17
CA ARG A 123 -9.27 -20.91 -3.09
C ARG A 123 -7.94 -20.76 -2.33
N HIS A 124 -7.10 -21.79 -2.30
CA HIS A 124 -5.81 -21.68 -1.61
C HIS A 124 -4.94 -20.60 -2.24
N TYR A 125 -4.33 -19.73 -1.43
CA TYR A 125 -3.35 -18.72 -1.87
C TYR A 125 -2.19 -19.27 -2.69
N SER A 126 -1.94 -20.57 -2.54
CA SER A 126 -0.93 -21.31 -3.27
C SER A 126 -1.38 -21.73 -4.69
N SER A 127 -2.64 -21.58 -5.09
CA SER A 127 -3.11 -21.97 -6.43
C SER A 127 -2.68 -21.00 -7.53
N LYS A 128 -2.15 -21.53 -8.64
CA LYS A 128 -1.74 -20.73 -9.82
C LYS A 128 -2.49 -21.15 -11.08
N LEU A 129 -3.15 -20.19 -11.72
CA LEU A 129 -3.79 -20.40 -13.02
C LEU A 129 -2.75 -20.39 -14.15
N PHE A 130 -2.95 -21.21 -15.18
CA PHE A 130 -2.18 -21.20 -16.42
C PHE A 130 -3.01 -21.82 -17.57
N THR A 131 -2.47 -21.86 -18.80
CA THR A 131 -3.18 -22.41 -19.96
C THR A 131 -2.27 -23.15 -20.93
N ASP A 132 -2.83 -24.14 -21.62
CA ASP A 132 -2.24 -24.80 -22.80
C ASP A 132 -2.65 -24.13 -24.13
N GLY A 133 -3.30 -22.96 -24.06
CA GLY A 133 -3.87 -22.21 -25.18
C GLY A 133 -5.27 -22.65 -25.60
N LYS A 134 -5.83 -23.70 -24.98
CA LYS A 134 -7.16 -24.24 -25.32
C LYS A 134 -8.13 -24.29 -24.15
N ARG A 135 -7.61 -24.55 -22.95
CA ARG A 135 -8.39 -24.69 -21.71
C ARG A 135 -7.68 -24.02 -20.54
N LEU A 136 -8.44 -23.73 -19.49
CA LEU A 136 -7.89 -23.23 -18.23
C LEU A 136 -7.41 -24.40 -17.37
N LEU A 137 -6.18 -24.27 -16.87
CA LEU A 137 -5.55 -25.19 -15.95
C LEU A 137 -5.21 -24.47 -14.64
N ALA A 138 -5.11 -25.22 -13.55
CA ALA A 138 -4.67 -24.73 -12.26
C ALA A 138 -3.63 -25.67 -11.66
N LEU A 139 -2.62 -25.09 -11.01
CA LEU A 139 -1.59 -25.79 -10.26
C LEU A 139 -1.85 -25.57 -8.78
N ARG A 140 -2.15 -26.65 -8.05
CA ARG A 140 -2.24 -26.66 -6.59
C ARG A 140 -0.83 -26.84 -6.04
N MET A 141 -0.18 -25.75 -5.64
CA MET A 141 1.26 -25.75 -5.35
C MET A 141 1.64 -26.68 -4.18
N GLU A 142 0.90 -26.67 -3.08
CA GLU A 142 1.22 -27.51 -1.90
C GLU A 142 1.30 -29.01 -2.22
N GLN A 143 0.43 -29.50 -3.11
CA GLN A 143 0.35 -30.92 -3.47
C GLN A 143 1.01 -31.21 -4.83
N GLY A 144 1.40 -30.19 -5.59
CA GLY A 144 1.96 -30.32 -6.93
C GLY A 144 0.95 -30.84 -7.97
N GLU A 145 -0.36 -30.67 -7.74
CA GLU A 145 -1.39 -31.24 -8.61
C GLU A 145 -1.78 -30.28 -9.73
N ILE A 146 -1.82 -30.79 -10.97
CA ILE A 146 -2.38 -30.05 -12.11
C ILE A 146 -3.84 -30.48 -12.29
N TRP A 147 -4.73 -29.50 -12.31
CA TRP A 147 -6.15 -29.66 -12.53
C TRP A 147 -6.58 -28.97 -13.82
N GLN A 148 -7.39 -29.68 -14.62
CA GLN A 148 -8.23 -29.04 -15.63
C GLN A 148 -9.38 -28.33 -14.92
N VAL A 149 -9.57 -27.05 -15.23
CA VAL A 149 -10.68 -26.24 -14.71
C VAL A 149 -11.81 -26.15 -15.73
N THR A 150 -11.48 -25.93 -17.00
CA THR A 150 -12.46 -25.85 -18.10
C THR A 150 -12.19 -26.86 -19.21
N ASP A 151 -13.19 -27.17 -20.01
CA ASP A 151 -13.01 -27.83 -21.30
C ASP A 151 -12.60 -26.82 -22.39
N GLU A 152 -12.39 -27.30 -23.63
CA GLU A 152 -12.05 -26.44 -24.79
C GLU A 152 -13.20 -25.50 -25.20
N ALA A 153 -14.42 -25.72 -24.72
CA ALA A 153 -15.56 -24.83 -24.93
C ALA A 153 -15.67 -23.75 -23.82
N GLY A 154 -14.82 -23.82 -22.79
CA GLY A 154 -14.82 -22.90 -21.64
C GLY A 154 -15.84 -23.27 -20.56
N ALA A 155 -16.49 -24.44 -20.63
CA ALA A 155 -17.38 -24.92 -19.58
C ALA A 155 -16.56 -25.54 -18.44
N LEU A 156 -17.04 -25.42 -17.19
CA LEU A 156 -16.41 -26.06 -16.04
C LEU A 156 -16.33 -27.58 -16.26
N ALA A 157 -15.12 -28.11 -16.17
CA ALA A 157 -14.83 -29.52 -16.37
C ALA A 157 -13.67 -29.95 -15.44
N PRO A 158 -13.90 -29.90 -14.10
CA PRO A 158 -12.90 -30.24 -13.09
C PRO A 158 -12.38 -31.65 -13.28
N ARG A 159 -11.06 -31.79 -13.44
CA ARG A 159 -10.37 -33.08 -13.50
C ARG A 159 -8.91 -32.95 -13.13
N MET A 160 -8.44 -33.69 -12.12
CA MET A 160 -7.00 -33.85 -11.87
C MET A 160 -6.35 -34.54 -13.08
N GLU A 161 -5.38 -33.88 -13.70
CA GLU A 161 -4.65 -34.39 -14.87
C GLU A 161 -3.45 -35.23 -14.44
N THR A 162 -2.65 -34.70 -13.49
CA THR A 162 -1.43 -35.33 -13.01
C THR A 162 -0.98 -34.71 -11.68
N ALA A 163 -0.07 -35.38 -10.99
CA ALA A 163 0.64 -34.84 -9.84
C ALA A 163 2.15 -34.79 -10.13
N LEU A 164 2.76 -33.67 -9.77
CA LEU A 164 4.18 -33.38 -9.95
C LEU A 164 4.93 -33.57 -8.64
N ASP A 165 6.18 -34.01 -8.72
CA ASP A 165 7.05 -34.06 -7.55
C ASP A 165 7.53 -32.65 -7.18
N PHE A 166 6.95 -32.12 -6.10
CA PHE A 166 7.20 -30.79 -5.53
C PHE A 166 8.06 -30.85 -4.26
N SER A 167 8.82 -31.93 -4.05
CA SER A 167 9.75 -32.05 -2.92
C SER A 167 10.78 -30.91 -2.85
N ALA A 168 11.11 -30.28 -3.98
CA ALA A 168 11.95 -29.09 -4.05
C ALA A 168 11.39 -27.87 -3.29
N PHE A 169 10.08 -27.83 -3.02
CA PHE A 169 9.43 -26.77 -2.24
C PHE A 169 9.11 -27.20 -0.81
N ARG A 170 9.69 -28.32 -0.34
CA ARG A 170 9.54 -28.75 1.05
C ARG A 170 10.80 -28.49 1.87
N ASN A 171 10.61 -28.13 3.13
CA ASN A 171 11.66 -27.96 4.14
C ASN A 171 12.11 -29.34 4.69
N GLN A 172 13.02 -29.37 5.67
CA GLN A 172 13.51 -30.63 6.26
C GLN A 172 12.46 -31.37 7.10
N GLU A 173 11.48 -30.64 7.63
CA GLU A 173 10.37 -31.16 8.44
C GLU A 173 9.24 -31.70 7.56
N GLY A 174 9.26 -31.37 6.28
CA GLY A 174 8.31 -31.82 5.27
C GLY A 174 7.26 -30.76 4.92
N ASP A 175 7.28 -29.60 5.57
CA ASP A 175 6.34 -28.50 5.33
C ASP A 175 6.61 -27.83 4.00
N PHE A 176 5.56 -27.24 3.43
CA PHE A 176 5.64 -26.55 2.16
C PHE A 176 6.16 -25.14 2.36
N GLY A 177 7.34 -24.83 1.81
CA GLY A 177 7.89 -23.49 1.80
C GLY A 177 7.20 -22.68 0.70
N TYR A 178 6.43 -21.66 1.07
CA TYR A 178 5.66 -20.80 0.17
C TYR A 178 6.57 -19.98 -0.75
N PRO A 179 6.84 -20.42 -2.00
CA PRO A 179 7.86 -19.79 -2.82
C PRO A 179 7.26 -18.60 -3.58
N ASP A 180 8.08 -17.59 -3.84
CA ASP A 180 7.71 -16.44 -4.66
C ASP A 180 7.81 -16.81 -6.15
N ILE A 181 6.65 -17.07 -6.76
CA ILE A 181 6.52 -17.46 -8.17
C ILE A 181 6.66 -16.24 -9.08
N LYS A 182 7.62 -16.29 -9.99
CA LYS A 182 7.87 -15.25 -10.99
C LYS A 182 7.12 -15.49 -12.30
N ASP A 183 7.11 -16.74 -12.78
CA ASP A 183 6.41 -17.08 -14.03
C ASP A 183 6.13 -18.59 -14.16
N ILE A 184 5.12 -18.94 -14.96
CA ILE A 184 4.70 -20.33 -15.23
C ILE A 184 4.35 -20.50 -16.71
N GLU A 185 4.98 -21.48 -17.37
CA GLU A 185 4.82 -21.66 -18.82
C GLU A 185 4.74 -23.12 -19.25
N LEU A 186 3.97 -23.37 -20.31
CA LEU A 186 3.87 -24.67 -20.97
C LEU A 186 4.56 -24.66 -22.32
N LEU A 187 5.48 -25.61 -22.52
CA LEU A 187 6.14 -25.78 -23.80
C LEU A 187 6.48 -27.25 -24.06
N GLU A 188 6.11 -27.76 -25.25
CA GLU A 188 6.41 -29.13 -25.69
C GLU A 188 6.10 -30.23 -24.64
N GLY A 189 4.97 -30.10 -23.93
CA GLY A 189 4.51 -31.07 -22.92
C GLY A 189 5.22 -31.00 -21.56
N HIS A 190 6.00 -29.95 -21.33
CA HIS A 190 6.69 -29.69 -20.07
C HIS A 190 6.11 -28.44 -19.40
N LEU A 191 6.04 -28.49 -18.06
CA LEU A 191 5.77 -27.33 -17.22
C LEU A 191 7.11 -26.71 -16.81
N TYR A 192 7.23 -25.40 -17.00
CA TYR A 192 8.35 -24.59 -16.54
C TYR A 192 7.84 -23.60 -15.51
N LEU A 193 8.48 -23.55 -14.34
CA LEU A 193 8.13 -22.66 -13.24
C LEU A 193 9.38 -21.92 -12.79
N VAL A 194 9.32 -20.60 -12.71
CA VAL A 194 10.39 -19.79 -12.13
C VAL A 194 9.94 -19.34 -10.74
N ALA A 195 10.75 -19.63 -9.72
CA ALA A 195 10.42 -19.29 -8.34
C ALA A 195 11.65 -18.95 -7.51
N VAL A 196 11.49 -18.10 -6.50
CA VAL A 196 12.46 -17.89 -5.42
C VAL A 196 11.98 -18.65 -4.19
N ASN A 197 12.82 -19.52 -3.64
CA ASN A 197 12.55 -20.21 -2.39
C ASN A 197 13.51 -19.65 -1.33
N TYR A 198 13.05 -18.65 -0.57
CA TYR A 198 13.87 -17.92 0.41
C TYR A 198 14.45 -18.79 1.53
N GLU A 199 13.88 -19.98 1.78
CA GLU A 199 14.48 -20.94 2.73
C GLU A 199 15.75 -21.61 2.18
N LYS A 200 15.94 -21.59 0.85
CA LYS A 200 17.04 -22.28 0.16
C LYS A 200 17.99 -21.33 -0.55
N SER A 201 17.47 -20.28 -1.18
CA SER A 201 18.24 -19.34 -1.97
C SER A 201 17.45 -18.05 -2.26
N ASP A 202 18.15 -16.92 -2.23
CA ASP A 202 17.62 -15.62 -2.69
C ASP A 202 17.64 -15.49 -4.23
N THR A 203 18.13 -16.49 -4.95
CA THR A 203 18.22 -16.47 -6.42
C THR A 203 17.04 -17.22 -7.06
N PRO A 204 16.41 -16.68 -8.12
CA PRO A 204 15.40 -17.40 -8.88
C PRO A 204 15.90 -18.72 -9.46
N ILE A 205 15.10 -19.78 -9.33
CA ILE A 205 15.37 -21.11 -9.89
C ILE A 205 14.29 -21.44 -10.90
N LEU A 206 14.71 -21.93 -12.07
CA LEU A 206 13.84 -22.51 -13.08
C LEU A 206 13.68 -24.01 -12.84
N TYR A 207 12.47 -24.41 -12.47
CA TYR A 207 12.03 -25.79 -12.27
C TYR A 207 11.27 -26.32 -13.49
N ARG A 208 11.34 -27.63 -13.71
CA ARG A 208 10.84 -28.27 -14.93
C ARG A 208 10.25 -29.64 -14.64
N TRP A 209 9.10 -29.93 -15.24
CA TRP A 209 8.49 -31.26 -15.16
C TRP A 209 7.92 -31.71 -16.49
N GLU A 210 8.09 -32.99 -16.81
CA GLU A 210 7.37 -33.64 -17.91
C GLU A 210 5.95 -33.99 -17.42
N ILE A 211 4.93 -33.35 -17.99
CA ILE A 211 3.54 -33.48 -17.49
C ILE A 211 3.03 -34.92 -17.61
N ALA A 212 3.38 -35.61 -18.70
CA ALA A 212 2.89 -36.95 -18.97
C ALA A 212 3.40 -38.01 -17.99
N THR A 213 4.56 -37.79 -17.38
CA THR A 213 5.23 -38.77 -16.49
C THR A 213 5.39 -38.26 -15.06
N GLY A 214 5.21 -36.96 -14.82
CA GLY A 214 5.52 -36.29 -13.55
C GLY A 214 7.02 -36.16 -13.28
N LYS A 215 7.88 -36.54 -14.24
CA LYS A 215 9.33 -36.61 -14.03
C LYS A 215 9.94 -35.21 -13.91
N VAL A 216 10.68 -35.00 -12.83
CA VAL A 216 11.44 -33.77 -12.57
C VAL A 216 12.63 -33.67 -13.52
N GLY A 217 12.79 -32.49 -14.12
CA GLY A 217 13.93 -32.10 -14.93
C GLY A 217 15.08 -31.54 -14.09
N GLN A 218 16.10 -31.00 -14.76
CA GLN A 218 17.21 -30.33 -14.07
C GLN A 218 16.79 -28.92 -13.67
N GLU A 219 17.00 -28.60 -12.38
CA GLU A 219 16.89 -27.25 -11.84
C GLU A 219 18.01 -26.36 -12.38
N LEU A 220 17.68 -25.11 -12.67
CA LEU A 220 18.62 -24.12 -13.17
C LEU A 220 18.50 -22.83 -12.37
N ALA A 221 19.51 -22.53 -11.54
CA ALA A 221 19.66 -21.21 -10.96
C ALA A 221 19.79 -20.17 -12.09
N CYS A 222 19.02 -19.09 -12.01
CA CYS A 222 18.86 -18.13 -13.09
C CYS A 222 18.57 -16.72 -12.57
N GLN A 223 18.37 -15.79 -13.50
CA GLN A 223 18.02 -14.40 -13.22
C GLN A 223 16.64 -14.04 -13.79
N ILE A 224 15.83 -15.05 -14.16
CA ILE A 224 14.57 -14.84 -14.85
C ILE A 224 13.56 -14.20 -13.89
N VAL A 225 12.95 -13.11 -14.30
CA VAL A 225 11.81 -12.47 -13.60
C VAL A 225 10.50 -12.55 -14.39
N SER A 226 10.59 -12.77 -15.72
CA SER A 226 9.43 -13.09 -16.56
C SER A 226 9.88 -13.83 -17.82
N MET A 227 9.03 -14.69 -18.35
CA MET A 227 9.34 -15.60 -19.45
C MET A 227 8.11 -15.82 -20.34
N ALA A 228 8.34 -16.00 -21.64
CA ALA A 228 7.27 -16.34 -22.59
C ALA A 228 7.76 -17.35 -23.63
N PRO A 229 6.91 -18.31 -24.07
CA PRO A 229 7.20 -19.18 -25.19
C PRO A 229 7.60 -18.39 -26.43
N TYR A 230 8.69 -18.83 -27.06
CA TYR A 230 9.29 -18.20 -28.21
C TYR A 230 9.63 -19.23 -29.30
N ARG A 231 10.05 -18.73 -30.45
CA ARG A 231 10.32 -19.50 -31.67
C ARG A 231 11.19 -20.73 -31.40
N GLU A 232 10.92 -21.79 -32.16
CA GLU A 232 11.76 -23.01 -32.18
C GLU A 232 11.84 -23.75 -30.82
N GLY A 233 10.80 -23.64 -29.98
CA GLY A 233 10.78 -24.32 -28.69
C GLY A 233 11.74 -23.69 -27.68
N LYS A 234 11.98 -22.38 -27.80
CA LYS A 234 12.79 -21.58 -26.87
C LYS A 234 11.88 -20.68 -26.04
N PHE A 235 12.48 -19.98 -25.08
CA PHE A 235 11.81 -18.93 -24.32
C PHE A 235 12.46 -17.57 -24.59
N LEU A 236 11.64 -16.53 -24.63
CA LEU A 236 12.11 -15.17 -24.41
C LEU A 236 12.05 -14.93 -22.90
N CYS A 237 13.07 -14.29 -22.32
CA CYS A 237 13.19 -14.07 -20.89
C CYS A 237 13.58 -12.62 -20.60
N ILE A 238 13.02 -12.05 -19.54
CA ILE A 238 13.54 -10.86 -18.89
C ILE A 238 14.42 -11.33 -17.73
N LEU A 239 15.66 -10.87 -17.71
CA LEU A 239 16.66 -11.20 -16.70
C LEU A 239 16.98 -9.98 -15.84
N VAL A 240 17.03 -10.15 -14.51
CA VAL A 240 17.43 -9.13 -13.53
C VAL A 240 18.42 -9.76 -12.57
N ASP A 241 19.59 -9.12 -12.42
CA ASP A 241 20.61 -9.56 -11.46
C ASP A 241 20.34 -8.94 -10.09
N GLN A 242 19.69 -9.67 -9.20
CA GLN A 242 19.32 -9.16 -7.89
C GLN A 242 20.52 -8.94 -6.95
N THR A 243 21.70 -9.52 -7.25
CA THR A 243 22.91 -9.30 -6.45
C THR A 243 23.43 -7.87 -6.54
N ALA A 244 23.05 -7.12 -7.59
CA ALA A 244 23.47 -5.72 -7.76
C ALA A 244 22.99 -4.79 -6.62
N TRP A 245 21.89 -5.15 -5.94
CA TRP A 245 21.43 -4.41 -4.77
C TRP A 245 22.47 -4.36 -3.64
N GLU A 246 23.30 -5.40 -3.51
CA GLU A 246 24.39 -5.44 -2.52
C GLU A 246 25.50 -4.43 -2.82
N ASP A 247 25.68 -4.08 -4.10
CA ASP A 247 26.68 -3.11 -4.58
C ASP A 247 26.14 -1.66 -4.61
N ASN A 248 24.93 -1.43 -4.08
CA ASN A 248 24.26 -0.12 -4.06
C ASN A 248 24.00 0.45 -5.47
N GLU A 249 23.92 -0.42 -6.48
CA GLU A 249 23.52 -0.10 -7.85
C GLU A 249 22.14 -0.71 -8.14
N ALA A 250 21.22 0.08 -8.69
CA ALA A 250 19.94 -0.46 -9.12
C ALA A 250 20.16 -1.45 -10.27
N PRO A 251 19.65 -2.70 -10.17
CA PRO A 251 19.83 -3.68 -11.23
C PRO A 251 19.17 -3.22 -12.53
N GLN A 252 19.59 -3.81 -13.64
CA GLN A 252 19.00 -3.54 -14.94
C GLN A 252 18.34 -4.80 -15.52
N ALA A 253 17.15 -4.62 -16.09
CA ALA A 253 16.50 -5.67 -16.85
C ALA A 253 17.19 -5.87 -18.21
N ARG A 254 17.36 -7.12 -18.61
CA ARG A 254 17.93 -7.52 -19.90
C ARG A 254 17.02 -8.53 -20.58
N LEU A 255 16.88 -8.41 -21.89
CA LEU A 255 16.15 -9.38 -22.69
C LEU A 255 17.11 -10.47 -23.17
N ALA A 256 16.74 -11.74 -22.98
CA ALA A 256 17.51 -12.89 -23.44
C ALA A 256 16.61 -13.96 -24.07
N VAL A 257 17.21 -14.87 -24.83
CA VAL A 257 16.55 -16.10 -25.30
C VAL A 257 17.16 -17.29 -24.57
N LEU A 258 16.32 -18.10 -23.93
CA LEU A 258 16.72 -19.34 -23.28
C LEU A 258 16.40 -20.53 -24.21
N ASP A 259 17.41 -21.37 -24.46
CA ASP A 259 17.21 -22.70 -25.03
C ASP A 259 17.05 -23.74 -23.90
N PRO A 260 15.83 -24.23 -23.62
CA PRO A 260 15.58 -25.12 -22.49
C PRO A 260 16.18 -26.52 -22.65
N LYS A 261 16.71 -26.86 -23.84
CA LYS A 261 17.36 -28.17 -24.10
C LYS A 261 18.85 -28.15 -23.76
N THR A 262 19.45 -26.97 -23.72
CA THR A 262 20.90 -26.78 -23.48
C THR A 262 21.22 -25.88 -22.30
N ASP A 263 20.20 -25.25 -21.70
CA ASP A 263 20.32 -24.23 -20.66
C ASP A 263 21.13 -22.98 -21.07
N ALA A 264 21.33 -22.80 -22.38
CA ALA A 264 22.07 -21.66 -22.90
C ALA A 264 21.18 -20.41 -22.97
N PHE A 265 21.67 -19.31 -22.40
CA PHE A 265 21.10 -17.97 -22.58
C PHE A 265 21.84 -17.24 -23.70
N GLU A 266 21.08 -16.66 -24.61
CA GLU A 266 21.55 -15.70 -25.60
C GLU A 266 20.98 -14.32 -25.25
N GLU A 267 21.77 -13.48 -24.60
CA GLU A 267 21.39 -12.10 -24.29
C GLU A 267 21.25 -11.29 -25.59
N ARG A 268 20.20 -10.46 -25.66
CA ARG A 268 19.88 -9.65 -26.83
C ARG A 268 20.27 -8.18 -26.60
N PHE A 269 19.70 -7.56 -25.57
CA PHE A 269 19.94 -6.15 -25.24
C PHE A 269 19.38 -5.80 -23.85
N PRO A 270 19.87 -4.72 -23.21
CA PRO A 270 19.24 -4.17 -22.01
C PRO A 270 17.86 -3.59 -22.33
N LEU A 271 16.95 -3.69 -21.35
CA LEU A 271 15.64 -3.03 -21.34
C LEU A 271 15.65 -1.74 -20.50
N GLY A 272 16.57 -1.63 -19.54
CA GLY A 272 16.67 -0.47 -18.65
C GLY A 272 16.27 -0.83 -17.23
N SER A 273 15.15 -0.26 -16.75
CA SER A 273 14.62 -0.45 -15.39
C SER A 273 14.51 -1.92 -14.98
N TYR A 274 14.78 -2.25 -13.72
CA TYR A 274 14.61 -3.60 -13.17
C TYR A 274 13.14 -4.04 -13.06
N ASN A 275 12.20 -3.10 -13.05
CA ASN A 275 10.76 -3.36 -12.91
C ASN A 275 10.10 -3.81 -14.22
N CYS A 276 10.73 -4.74 -14.95
CA CYS A 276 10.19 -5.25 -16.21
C CYS A 276 9.60 -6.66 -16.01
N ILE A 277 8.31 -6.83 -16.27
CA ILE A 277 7.56 -8.10 -16.08
C ILE A 277 6.49 -8.30 -17.16
N GLY A 278 5.71 -9.39 -17.04
CA GLY A 278 4.55 -9.65 -17.91
C GLY A 278 4.94 -9.83 -19.37
N LEU A 279 6.09 -10.46 -19.61
CA LEU A 279 6.59 -10.69 -20.95
C LEU A 279 5.63 -11.61 -21.71
N VAL A 280 5.27 -11.23 -22.92
CA VAL A 280 4.48 -12.05 -23.84
C VAL A 280 5.02 -11.90 -25.25
N TYR A 281 4.95 -12.96 -26.05
CA TYR A 281 5.33 -12.92 -27.45
C TYR A 281 4.14 -13.26 -28.35
N ASN A 282 3.79 -12.36 -29.26
CA ASN A 282 2.77 -12.58 -30.26
C ASN A 282 3.42 -13.06 -31.58
N PRO A 283 3.23 -14.33 -31.97
CA PRO A 283 3.77 -14.85 -33.21
C PRO A 283 3.05 -14.33 -34.47
N GLU A 284 1.82 -13.82 -34.37
CA GLU A 284 1.03 -13.37 -35.52
C GLU A 284 1.58 -12.08 -36.13
N ASN A 285 2.05 -11.16 -35.29
CA ASN A 285 2.61 -9.87 -35.69
C ASN A 285 4.11 -9.74 -35.40
N ASP A 286 4.74 -10.84 -34.96
CA ASP A 286 6.15 -10.88 -34.57
C ASP A 286 6.51 -9.77 -33.58
N THR A 287 5.83 -9.69 -32.44
CA THR A 287 6.06 -8.62 -31.45
C THR A 287 6.09 -9.18 -30.04
N ALA A 288 7.11 -8.80 -29.26
CA ALA A 288 7.11 -9.01 -27.82
C ALA A 288 6.51 -7.81 -27.10
N TYR A 289 5.76 -8.04 -26.04
CA TYR A 289 5.25 -7.01 -25.15
C TYR A 289 5.69 -7.28 -23.72
N PHE A 290 5.93 -6.24 -22.96
CA PHE A 290 6.28 -6.33 -21.54
C PHE A 290 5.82 -5.05 -20.83
N MET A 291 5.68 -5.12 -19.51
CA MET A 291 5.33 -4.00 -18.67
C MET A 291 6.58 -3.45 -17.98
N GLU A 292 6.67 -2.13 -17.89
CA GLU A 292 7.56 -1.41 -16.97
C GLU A 292 6.68 -0.52 -16.09
N ASP A 293 6.61 -0.82 -14.79
CA ASP A 293 5.70 -0.22 -13.82
C ASP A 293 4.21 -0.25 -14.25
N SER A 294 3.72 0.82 -14.88
CA SER A 294 2.34 1.00 -15.36
C SER A 294 2.26 1.19 -16.89
N LEU A 295 3.36 0.99 -17.60
CA LEU A 295 3.46 1.23 -19.04
C LEU A 295 3.81 -0.05 -19.78
N ALA A 296 2.94 -0.46 -20.70
CA ALA A 296 3.23 -1.53 -21.64
C ALA A 296 4.12 -1.01 -22.75
N TYR A 297 5.15 -1.78 -23.07
CA TYR A 297 6.03 -1.58 -24.21
C TYR A 297 5.84 -2.67 -25.25
N SER A 298 6.04 -2.31 -26.52
CA SER A 298 6.11 -3.23 -27.65
C SER A 298 7.50 -3.24 -28.27
N LEU A 299 7.96 -4.44 -28.64
CA LEU A 299 9.21 -4.71 -29.35
C LEU A 299 8.90 -5.47 -30.65
N PRO A 300 8.45 -4.79 -31.72
CA PRO A 300 8.22 -5.41 -33.02
C PRO A 300 9.52 -6.00 -33.57
N GLY A 301 9.49 -7.26 -34.00
CA GLY A 301 10.65 -8.05 -34.41
C GLY A 301 11.61 -8.41 -33.26
N VAL A 302 11.23 -8.12 -32.01
CA VAL A 302 12.07 -8.29 -30.82
C VAL A 302 13.39 -7.51 -30.93
N VAL A 303 13.30 -6.24 -31.35
CA VAL A 303 14.45 -5.32 -31.51
C VAL A 303 14.18 -3.96 -30.88
N GLN A 304 15.25 -3.28 -30.45
CA GLN A 304 15.20 -1.90 -29.93
C GLN A 304 15.00 -0.86 -31.07
N PRO A 305 14.45 0.34 -30.77
CA PRO A 305 13.95 0.76 -29.47
C PRO A 305 12.56 0.18 -29.15
N ALA A 306 12.33 -0.17 -27.88
CA ALA A 306 11.00 -0.44 -27.36
C ALA A 306 10.08 0.78 -27.56
N LYS A 307 8.81 0.54 -27.90
CA LYS A 307 7.80 1.58 -28.13
C LYS A 307 6.76 1.54 -27.04
N LYS A 308 6.32 2.72 -26.57
CA LYS A 308 5.18 2.82 -25.65
C LYS A 308 3.92 2.31 -26.36
N SER A 309 3.23 1.36 -25.74
CA SER A 309 2.11 0.64 -26.33
C SER A 309 0.78 0.94 -25.64
N ALA A 310 0.76 1.01 -24.30
CA ALA A 310 -0.44 1.38 -23.53
C ALA A 310 -0.10 1.81 -22.09
N TYR A 311 -0.90 2.71 -21.51
CA TYR A 311 -0.81 3.09 -20.10
C TYR A 311 -1.88 2.35 -19.27
N PHE A 312 -1.45 1.74 -18.18
CA PHE A 312 -2.28 1.03 -17.22
C PHE A 312 -2.52 1.86 -15.97
N ILE A 313 -3.54 1.48 -15.21
CA ILE A 313 -4.01 2.23 -14.03
C ILE A 313 -3.04 2.02 -12.86
N ASN A 314 -2.68 0.77 -12.58
CA ASN A 314 -1.85 0.41 -11.44
C ASN A 314 -0.43 0.03 -11.86
N ARG A 315 0.48 0.19 -10.91
CA ARG A 315 1.83 -0.37 -11.02
C ARG A 315 1.73 -1.89 -10.88
N THR A 316 2.66 -2.61 -11.48
CA THR A 316 2.79 -4.05 -11.23
C THR A 316 4.18 -4.37 -10.76
N TRP A 317 4.26 -4.77 -9.50
CA TRP A 317 5.46 -5.29 -8.85
C TRP A 317 5.47 -6.83 -8.84
N GLU A 318 4.28 -7.43 -8.96
CA GLU A 318 4.05 -8.88 -8.90
C GLU A 318 3.33 -9.35 -10.17
N ASN A 319 3.78 -10.44 -10.78
CA ASN A 319 3.11 -11.00 -11.95
C ASN A 319 1.97 -11.96 -11.52
N LEU A 320 0.86 -11.43 -11.00
CA LEU A 320 -0.34 -12.24 -10.72
C LEU A 320 -1.05 -12.71 -12.00
N GLY A 321 -0.69 -12.14 -13.15
CA GLY A 321 -1.12 -12.59 -14.45
C GLY A 321 -1.10 -11.44 -15.44
N CYS A 322 -0.26 -11.57 -16.47
CA CYS A 322 -0.27 -10.68 -17.62
C CYS A 322 -0.34 -11.52 -18.89
N GLY A 323 -1.04 -11.02 -19.91
CA GLY A 323 -1.28 -11.82 -21.10
C GLY A 323 -1.97 -11.09 -22.24
N LEU A 324 -1.99 -11.71 -23.42
CA LEU A 324 -2.70 -11.20 -24.58
C LEU A 324 -4.07 -11.87 -24.70
N LEU A 325 -5.11 -11.07 -24.86
CA LEU A 325 -6.37 -11.53 -25.44
C LEU A 325 -6.35 -11.41 -26.95
N GLN A 326 -7.24 -12.16 -27.61
CA GLN A 326 -7.46 -12.07 -29.04
C GLN A 326 -7.68 -10.61 -29.51
N GLY A 327 -7.02 -10.24 -30.61
CA GLY A 327 -7.20 -8.93 -31.25
C GLY A 327 -6.33 -7.80 -30.69
N GLY A 328 -5.22 -8.10 -30.02
CA GLY A 328 -4.23 -7.10 -29.61
C GLY A 328 -4.57 -6.37 -28.31
N TRP A 329 -5.30 -7.03 -27.41
CA TRP A 329 -5.57 -6.52 -26.08
C TRP A 329 -4.64 -7.20 -25.08
N TYR A 330 -4.22 -6.46 -24.07
CA TYR A 330 -3.36 -6.94 -23.02
C TYR A 330 -4.06 -6.77 -21.68
N TYR A 331 -4.04 -7.79 -20.85
CA TYR A 331 -4.51 -7.70 -19.47
C TYR A 331 -3.34 -7.71 -18.50
N GLN A 332 -3.56 -7.02 -17.38
CA GLN A 332 -2.68 -6.93 -16.23
C GLN A 332 -3.53 -7.28 -15.01
N CYS A 333 -3.09 -8.24 -14.21
CA CYS A 333 -3.66 -8.58 -12.92
C CYS A 333 -2.71 -8.15 -11.80
N SER A 334 -3.28 -7.51 -10.79
CA SER A 334 -2.59 -7.06 -9.57
C SER A 334 -3.54 -7.24 -8.38
N SER A 335 -3.01 -7.13 -7.16
CA SER A 335 -3.83 -7.12 -5.93
C SER A 335 -4.89 -6.01 -5.95
N ASP A 336 -4.60 -4.91 -6.64
CA ASP A 336 -5.47 -3.73 -6.75
C ASP A 336 -6.59 -3.89 -7.79
N GLY A 337 -6.53 -4.93 -8.62
CA GLY A 337 -7.49 -5.19 -9.67
C GLY A 337 -6.88 -5.81 -10.91
N VAL A 338 -7.76 -6.12 -11.85
CA VAL A 338 -7.44 -6.44 -13.24
C VAL A 338 -7.63 -5.18 -14.07
N SER A 339 -6.85 -5.04 -15.14
CA SER A 339 -6.99 -3.96 -16.12
C SER A 339 -6.72 -4.52 -17.50
N VAL A 340 -7.50 -4.10 -18.49
CA VAL A 340 -7.37 -4.54 -19.88
C VAL A 340 -7.21 -3.32 -20.78
N ARG A 341 -6.19 -3.31 -21.63
CA ARG A 341 -5.92 -2.20 -22.56
C ARG A 341 -5.66 -2.71 -23.97
N GLN A 342 -6.09 -1.92 -24.95
CA GLN A 342 -5.71 -2.17 -26.33
C GLN A 342 -4.28 -1.66 -26.53
N LEU A 343 -3.44 -2.50 -27.12
CA LEU A 343 -2.05 -2.18 -27.39
C LEU A 343 -1.91 -1.35 -28.68
N ASP A 344 -0.83 -0.57 -28.74
CA ASP A 344 -0.36 0.17 -29.91
C ASP A 344 -1.40 1.13 -30.51
N MET A 345 -2.26 1.71 -29.67
CA MET A 345 -3.29 2.66 -30.09
C MET A 345 -2.68 4.01 -30.52
N PRO A 346 -3.24 4.68 -31.55
CA PRO A 346 -2.79 6.02 -31.92
C PRO A 346 -2.92 7.01 -30.76
N GLY A 347 -1.90 7.83 -30.53
CA GLY A 347 -1.90 8.87 -29.51
C GLY A 347 -1.23 8.47 -28.19
N VAL A 348 -0.84 7.21 -28.00
CA VAL A 348 -0.03 6.77 -26.85
C VAL A 348 1.31 7.51 -26.80
N GLU A 349 1.85 7.86 -27.96
CA GLU A 349 3.07 8.67 -28.10
C GLU A 349 2.94 10.10 -27.57
N ASN A 350 1.72 10.60 -27.40
CA ASN A 350 1.50 11.92 -26.80
C ASN A 350 1.85 11.92 -25.30
N GLY A 351 1.96 10.74 -24.68
CA GLY A 351 2.29 10.55 -23.28
C GLY A 351 1.07 10.50 -22.36
N ALA A 352 1.34 10.45 -21.06
CA ALA A 352 0.34 10.41 -19.99
C ALA A 352 0.42 11.65 -19.09
N LEU A 353 -0.61 11.88 -18.29
CA LEU A 353 -0.53 12.73 -17.12
C LEU A 353 0.37 12.04 -16.08
N THR A 354 1.52 12.63 -15.78
CA THR A 354 2.51 12.04 -14.86
C THR A 354 2.23 12.48 -13.42
N ILE A 355 2.17 11.52 -12.50
CA ILE A 355 1.73 11.75 -11.13
C ILE A 355 2.80 11.23 -10.17
N TYR A 356 3.32 12.11 -9.34
CA TYR A 356 4.33 11.81 -8.32
C TYR A 356 3.69 11.51 -6.97
N GLY A 357 4.25 10.55 -6.23
CA GLY A 357 3.86 10.24 -4.85
C GLY A 357 2.51 9.52 -4.69
N VAL A 358 1.99 8.93 -5.77
CA VAL A 358 0.74 8.14 -5.78
C VAL A 358 1.05 6.69 -6.15
N TYR A 359 0.46 5.76 -5.40
CA TYR A 359 0.64 4.31 -5.53
C TYR A 359 -0.71 3.59 -5.73
N GLY A 360 -1.58 4.13 -6.59
CA GLY A 360 -2.86 3.50 -6.89
C GLY A 360 -3.98 3.74 -5.87
N ASN A 361 -3.93 4.84 -5.10
CA ASN A 361 -4.97 5.14 -4.11
C ASN A 361 -6.38 5.27 -4.72
N PRO A 362 -7.46 5.18 -3.93
CA PRO A 362 -8.82 5.20 -4.48
C PRO A 362 -9.19 6.45 -5.28
N ALA A 363 -8.62 7.63 -4.93
CA ALA A 363 -8.83 8.85 -5.70
C ALA A 363 -8.21 8.78 -7.10
N HIS A 364 -7.06 8.10 -7.24
CA HIS A 364 -6.45 7.78 -8.53
C HIS A 364 -7.35 6.86 -9.36
N LEU A 365 -7.84 5.79 -8.74
CA LEU A 365 -8.73 4.83 -9.40
C LEU A 365 -10.02 5.47 -9.87
N ALA A 366 -10.68 6.25 -9.01
CA ALA A 366 -11.88 7.00 -9.36
C ALA A 366 -11.62 7.97 -10.53
N PHE A 367 -10.43 8.57 -10.62
CA PHE A 367 -10.06 9.40 -11.77
C PHE A 367 -9.95 8.56 -13.05
N SER A 368 -9.21 7.46 -13.01
CA SER A 368 -8.98 6.58 -14.16
C SER A 368 -10.28 5.96 -14.68
N THR A 369 -11.21 5.61 -13.79
CA THR A 369 -12.56 5.14 -14.15
C THR A 369 -13.42 6.26 -14.76
N ARG A 370 -13.32 7.50 -14.25
CA ARG A 370 -14.14 8.62 -14.71
C ARG A 370 -13.62 9.28 -15.99
N TYR A 371 -12.32 9.23 -16.22
CA TYR A 371 -11.64 9.85 -17.35
C TYR A 371 -10.70 8.86 -18.06
N PRO A 372 -11.20 7.72 -18.56
CA PRO A 372 -10.35 6.68 -19.14
C PRO A 372 -9.61 7.12 -20.42
N GLN A 373 -10.07 8.18 -21.08
CA GLN A 373 -9.40 8.82 -22.19
C GLN A 373 -8.14 9.63 -21.80
N ILE A 374 -7.91 9.86 -20.50
CA ILE A 374 -6.73 10.56 -19.99
C ILE A 374 -5.77 9.51 -19.42
N PRO A 375 -4.76 9.05 -20.19
CA PRO A 375 -3.79 8.11 -19.66
C PRO A 375 -3.01 8.75 -18.50
N THR A 376 -2.75 7.96 -17.47
CA THR A 376 -1.94 8.35 -16.30
C THR A 376 -0.68 7.51 -16.23
N ALA A 377 0.40 8.10 -15.73
CA ALA A 377 1.64 7.38 -15.42
C ALA A 377 2.07 7.74 -14.00
N LEU A 378 2.26 6.73 -13.16
CA LEU A 378 2.73 6.92 -11.80
C LEU A 378 4.27 6.97 -11.81
N MET A 379 4.84 8.09 -11.38
CA MET A 379 6.29 8.34 -11.44
C MET A 379 7.03 7.54 -10.35
N ASN A 380 8.14 6.91 -10.74
CA ASN A 380 8.94 6.04 -9.87
C ASN A 380 10.16 6.76 -9.25
N GLU A 381 10.76 7.71 -9.98
CA GLU A 381 11.93 8.43 -9.48
C GLU A 381 11.54 9.46 -8.42
N TYR A 382 12.18 9.37 -7.26
CA TYR A 382 12.05 10.36 -6.22
C TYR A 382 12.86 11.59 -6.60
N TYR A 383 12.27 12.77 -6.45
CA TYR A 383 13.10 13.96 -6.31
C TYR A 383 13.87 13.79 -5.01
N ASP A 384 15.19 13.91 -5.01
CA ASP A 384 15.99 13.81 -3.78
C ASP A 384 16.28 15.18 -3.18
N SER A 385 15.83 16.27 -3.82
CA SER A 385 16.04 17.62 -3.31
C SER A 385 15.15 18.63 -4.01
N LEU A 386 15.02 19.81 -3.39
CA LEU A 386 14.41 20.97 -4.04
C LEU A 386 15.13 21.33 -5.34
N GLU A 387 16.47 21.24 -5.39
CA GLU A 387 17.24 21.53 -6.59
C GLU A 387 16.95 20.54 -7.71
N ALA A 388 16.89 19.23 -7.40
CA ALA A 388 16.51 18.21 -8.37
C ALA A 388 15.11 18.45 -8.91
N PHE A 389 14.14 18.72 -8.03
CA PHE A 389 12.78 19.04 -8.42
C PHE A 389 12.69 20.32 -9.27
N ALA A 390 13.37 21.39 -8.85
CA ALA A 390 13.43 22.65 -9.58
C ALA A 390 14.07 22.47 -10.96
N ASN A 391 15.14 21.69 -11.06
CA ASN A 391 15.80 21.37 -12.33
C ASN A 391 14.86 20.61 -13.26
N ALA A 392 14.12 19.60 -12.76
CA ALA A 392 13.13 18.86 -13.54
C ALA A 392 12.03 19.80 -14.08
N ILE A 393 11.43 20.62 -13.21
CA ILE A 393 10.43 21.62 -13.65
C ILE A 393 11.03 22.60 -14.68
N VAL A 394 12.27 23.04 -14.49
CA VAL A 394 12.90 24.04 -15.36
C VAL A 394 13.28 23.46 -16.72
N SER A 395 13.84 22.26 -16.76
CA SER A 395 14.22 21.56 -17.98
C SER A 395 13.00 21.05 -18.76
N GLY A 396 11.91 20.76 -18.07
CA GLY A 396 10.73 20.06 -18.61
C GLY A 396 10.98 18.57 -18.85
N GLN A 397 12.14 18.05 -18.45
CA GLN A 397 12.47 16.63 -18.46
C GLN A 397 12.14 16.05 -17.08
N ASP A 398 11.50 14.88 -17.06
CA ASP A 398 11.19 14.11 -15.83
C ASP A 398 10.41 14.91 -14.78
N ALA A 399 9.66 15.93 -15.24
CA ALA A 399 8.79 16.73 -14.40
C ALA A 399 7.41 16.08 -14.32
N ALA A 400 6.98 15.73 -13.12
CA ALA A 400 5.60 15.34 -12.88
C ALA A 400 4.63 16.50 -13.17
N ASP A 401 3.42 16.17 -13.61
CA ASP A 401 2.34 17.13 -13.82
C ASP A 401 1.64 17.45 -12.49
N VAL A 402 1.39 16.41 -11.68
CA VAL A 402 0.79 16.49 -10.35
C VAL A 402 1.72 15.84 -9.34
N LEU A 403 1.86 16.47 -8.17
CA LEU A 403 2.67 15.94 -7.07
C LEU A 403 1.84 15.79 -5.81
N GLN A 404 1.79 14.58 -5.29
CA GLN A 404 1.34 14.27 -3.94
C GLN A 404 2.57 14.24 -3.02
N LEU A 405 2.60 15.12 -2.03
CA LEU A 405 3.77 15.38 -1.19
C LEU A 405 3.38 15.38 0.30
N TYR A 406 4.30 14.95 1.16
CA TYR A 406 4.18 15.05 2.61
C TYR A 406 4.85 16.32 3.13
N SER A 407 4.17 17.08 3.98
CA SER A 407 4.69 18.34 4.52
C SER A 407 5.97 18.16 5.34
N SER A 408 6.12 17.03 6.04
CA SER A 408 7.34 16.71 6.80
C SER A 408 8.55 16.40 5.91
N GLY A 409 8.34 15.81 4.73
CA GLY A 409 9.41 15.48 3.78
C GLY A 409 9.76 16.62 2.84
N ALA A 410 8.80 17.51 2.54
CA ALA A 410 8.89 18.50 1.48
C ALA A 410 8.72 19.96 1.96
N PRO A 411 9.54 20.95 1.49
CA PRO A 411 9.35 22.35 1.82
C PRO A 411 8.25 22.95 0.94
N ILE A 412 7.02 22.46 1.10
CA ILE A 412 5.85 22.86 0.30
C ILE A 412 5.67 24.38 0.28
N ARG A 413 5.86 25.02 1.43
CA ARG A 413 5.75 26.48 1.51
C ARG A 413 6.76 27.18 0.61
N GLN A 414 8.01 26.71 0.62
CA GLN A 414 9.07 27.24 -0.22
C GLN A 414 8.80 26.97 -1.71
N LEU A 415 8.21 25.82 -2.05
CA LEU A 415 7.77 25.51 -3.42
C LEU A 415 6.72 26.53 -3.89
N ILE A 416 5.71 26.79 -3.07
CA ILE A 416 4.67 27.78 -3.37
C ILE A 416 5.29 29.16 -3.53
N ASP A 417 6.11 29.60 -2.57
CA ASP A 417 6.73 30.93 -2.55
C ASP A 417 7.66 31.15 -3.76
N LYS A 418 8.43 30.14 -4.18
CA LYS A 418 9.26 30.16 -5.40
C LYS A 418 8.46 30.04 -6.70
N GLY A 419 7.15 29.79 -6.63
CA GLY A 419 6.28 29.71 -7.80
C GLY A 419 6.34 28.36 -8.53
N TYR A 420 6.64 27.28 -7.81
CA TYR A 420 6.63 25.89 -8.29
C TYR A 420 5.31 25.16 -8.06
N ALA A 421 4.23 25.88 -7.73
CA ALA A 421 2.88 25.35 -7.63
C ALA A 421 1.90 26.24 -8.44
N MET A 422 0.97 25.61 -9.16
CA MET A 422 -0.10 26.28 -9.90
C MET A 422 -1.17 26.84 -8.96
N ASP A 423 -1.77 27.98 -9.33
CA ASP A 423 -2.95 28.54 -8.65
C ASP A 423 -4.18 27.66 -8.92
N LEU A 424 -4.73 27.07 -7.86
CA LEU A 424 -5.90 26.18 -7.91
C LEU A 424 -7.23 26.92 -7.67
N SER A 425 -7.18 28.21 -7.34
CA SER A 425 -8.35 28.98 -6.89
C SER A 425 -9.44 29.16 -7.95
N GLY A 426 -9.14 28.83 -9.21
CA GLY A 426 -10.08 28.87 -10.33
C GLY A 426 -11.06 27.69 -10.37
N ASN A 427 -10.83 26.63 -9.59
CA ASN A 427 -11.66 25.43 -9.58
C ASN A 427 -12.63 25.43 -8.38
N ALA A 428 -13.93 25.28 -8.66
CA ALA A 428 -14.97 25.37 -7.63
C ALA A 428 -14.97 24.19 -6.66
N ASP A 429 -14.66 22.98 -7.10
CA ASP A 429 -14.63 21.79 -6.24
C ASP A 429 -13.46 21.86 -5.25
N ILE A 430 -12.29 22.25 -5.74
CA ILE A 430 -11.10 22.45 -4.90
C ILE A 430 -11.36 23.55 -3.87
N MET A 431 -11.94 24.67 -4.29
CA MET A 431 -12.27 25.76 -3.36
C MET A 431 -13.30 25.33 -2.32
N ALA A 432 -14.36 24.60 -2.71
CA ALA A 432 -15.36 24.10 -1.78
C ALA A 432 -14.76 23.13 -0.76
N ALA A 433 -13.89 22.22 -1.19
CA ALA A 433 -13.18 21.32 -0.29
C ALA A 433 -12.32 22.11 0.70
N VAL A 434 -11.47 23.01 0.21
CA VAL A 434 -10.56 23.80 1.03
C VAL A 434 -11.29 24.74 2.01
N GLU A 435 -12.43 25.31 1.61
CA GLU A 435 -13.26 26.16 2.49
C GLU A 435 -13.98 25.35 3.58
N GLY A 436 -14.19 24.05 3.37
CA GLY A 436 -14.81 23.15 4.33
C GLY A 436 -13.85 22.57 5.39
N MET A 437 -12.54 22.75 5.23
CA MET A 437 -11.52 22.17 6.11
C MET A 437 -11.21 23.04 7.33
N TYR A 438 -10.53 22.46 8.33
CA TYR A 438 -9.88 23.23 9.39
C TYR A 438 -8.91 24.27 8.80
N PRO A 439 -9.06 25.58 9.11
CA PRO A 439 -8.22 26.63 8.54
C PRO A 439 -6.72 26.41 8.79
N ALA A 440 -6.36 25.94 9.99
CA ALA A 440 -4.99 25.66 10.39
C ALA A 440 -4.28 24.62 9.49
N LEU A 441 -5.04 23.74 8.82
CA LEU A 441 -4.50 22.72 7.92
C LEU A 441 -4.36 23.21 6.48
N VAL A 442 -4.96 24.36 6.15
CA VAL A 442 -4.99 24.92 4.80
C VAL A 442 -3.99 26.07 4.65
N ASP A 443 -3.77 26.84 5.72
CA ASP A 443 -3.05 28.12 5.66
C ASP A 443 -1.63 27.99 5.09
N SER A 444 -0.94 26.89 5.38
CA SER A 444 0.39 26.57 4.84
C SER A 444 0.43 26.48 3.31
N TYR A 445 -0.72 26.23 2.68
CA TYR A 445 -0.87 26.05 1.22
C TYR A 445 -1.47 27.28 0.52
N ARG A 446 -1.67 28.39 1.25
CA ARG A 446 -2.17 29.66 0.71
C ARG A 446 -1.06 30.69 0.55
N ARG A 447 -1.15 31.49 -0.52
CA ARG A 447 -0.33 32.68 -0.76
C ARG A 447 -1.17 33.76 -1.43
N ASP A 448 -1.11 34.99 -0.93
CA ASP A 448 -1.84 36.15 -1.47
C ASP A 448 -3.36 35.92 -1.65
N GLY A 449 -3.98 35.19 -0.72
CA GLY A 449 -5.41 34.86 -0.76
C GLY A 449 -5.80 33.75 -1.75
N LYS A 450 -4.82 33.17 -2.46
CA LYS A 450 -5.00 32.06 -3.40
C LYS A 450 -4.57 30.72 -2.80
N VAL A 451 -5.12 29.64 -3.33
CA VAL A 451 -4.84 28.26 -2.95
C VAL A 451 -3.88 27.64 -3.97
N PHE A 452 -2.80 27.01 -3.49
CA PHE A 452 -1.77 26.38 -4.33
C PHE A 452 -1.59 24.88 -4.06
N GLY A 453 -2.29 24.34 -3.06
CA GLY A 453 -2.29 22.92 -2.76
C GLY A 453 -3.64 22.47 -2.21
N LEU A 454 -4.01 21.23 -2.49
CA LEU A 454 -5.18 20.55 -1.95
C LEU A 454 -4.72 19.60 -0.84
N PRO A 455 -5.04 19.84 0.44
CA PRO A 455 -4.81 18.87 1.50
C PRO A 455 -5.61 17.59 1.21
N LEU A 456 -4.96 16.44 1.38
CA LEU A 456 -5.53 15.12 1.14
C LEU A 456 -5.71 14.34 2.42
N ASN A 457 -4.71 14.37 3.30
CA ASN A 457 -4.76 13.69 4.57
C ASN A 457 -3.91 14.40 5.63
N ILE A 458 -4.14 14.03 6.89
CA ILE A 458 -3.32 14.45 8.03
C ILE A 458 -3.00 13.24 8.91
N TYR A 459 -1.73 13.14 9.26
CA TYR A 459 -1.18 12.07 10.08
C TYR A 459 -0.59 12.67 11.35
N ALA A 460 -1.06 12.20 12.49
CA ALA A 460 -0.45 12.46 13.78
C ALA A 460 -0.40 11.16 14.57
N SER A 461 0.78 10.84 15.10
CA SER A 461 0.99 9.74 16.04
C SER A 461 1.91 10.23 17.14
N SER A 462 1.71 9.70 18.36
CA SER A 462 2.56 10.01 19.50
C SER A 462 2.32 8.98 20.61
N ILE A 463 2.56 9.39 21.85
CA ILE A 463 2.44 8.53 23.01
C ILE A 463 1.01 7.99 23.12
N GLY A 464 0.88 6.71 23.39
CA GLY A 464 -0.38 6.07 23.77
C GLY A 464 -0.16 5.05 24.88
N TYR A 465 -1.27 4.52 25.38
CA TYR A 465 -1.27 3.52 26.44
C TYR A 465 -2.27 2.40 26.19
N ASN A 466 -1.95 1.22 26.67
CA ASN A 466 -2.81 0.06 26.61
C ASN A 466 -3.71 -0.01 27.87
N LYS A 467 -5.03 0.00 27.69
CA LYS A 467 -6.00 -0.03 28.80
C LYS A 467 -5.99 -1.37 29.56
N SER A 468 -5.75 -2.48 28.86
CA SER A 468 -5.70 -3.82 29.45
C SER A 468 -4.46 -3.98 30.32
N ALA A 469 -3.29 -3.57 29.80
CA ALA A 469 -2.05 -3.53 30.57
C ALA A 469 -2.16 -2.62 31.80
N LEU A 470 -2.76 -1.43 31.64
CA LEU A 470 -3.00 -0.51 32.75
C LEU A 470 -3.86 -1.14 33.86
N GLN A 471 -4.93 -1.84 33.48
CA GLN A 471 -5.80 -2.53 34.43
C GLN A 471 -5.09 -3.70 35.13
N GLU A 472 -4.24 -4.45 34.41
CA GLU A 472 -3.46 -5.57 34.95
C GLU A 472 -2.47 -5.10 36.03
N LEU A 473 -1.88 -3.93 35.84
CA LEU A 473 -1.02 -3.26 36.82
C LEU A 473 -1.81 -2.66 38.00
N GLY A 474 -3.14 -2.73 38.00
CA GLY A 474 -4.00 -2.11 39.01
C GLY A 474 -4.02 -0.59 38.93
N LEU A 475 -3.59 -0.01 37.81
CA LEU A 475 -3.51 1.42 37.57
C LEU A 475 -4.76 1.95 36.87
N THR A 476 -4.92 3.26 36.92
CA THR A 476 -5.96 4.03 36.23
C THR A 476 -5.33 5.12 35.38
N ARG A 477 -6.15 5.80 34.55
CA ARG A 477 -5.67 6.92 33.74
C ARG A 477 -5.11 8.07 34.60
N GLU A 478 -5.54 8.21 35.85
CA GLU A 478 -5.05 9.26 36.76
C GLU A 478 -3.61 9.00 37.23
N ASP A 479 -3.14 7.75 37.16
CA ASP A 479 -1.79 7.35 37.56
C ASP A 479 -0.78 7.51 36.41
N LEU A 480 -1.25 7.73 35.18
CA LEU A 480 -0.39 7.95 34.01
C LEU A 480 0.10 9.40 33.92
N PRO A 481 1.31 9.60 33.35
CA PRO A 481 1.87 10.93 33.10
C PRO A 481 0.91 11.89 32.40
N THR A 482 1.01 13.16 32.78
CA THR A 482 0.25 14.27 32.17
C THR A 482 1.13 15.24 31.40
N THR A 483 2.46 15.08 31.47
CA THR A 483 3.44 15.87 30.71
C THR A 483 4.60 14.99 30.22
N TRP A 484 5.38 15.47 29.25
CA TRP A 484 6.60 14.77 28.83
C TRP A 484 7.64 14.66 29.96
N ILE A 485 7.73 15.65 30.85
CA ILE A 485 8.63 15.60 32.01
C ILE A 485 8.20 14.46 32.97
N GLU A 486 6.91 14.36 33.26
CA GLU A 486 6.37 13.25 34.07
C GLU A 486 6.52 11.90 33.37
N LEU A 487 6.44 11.87 32.03
CA LEU A 487 6.67 10.65 31.27
C LEU A 487 8.10 10.15 31.42
N MET A 488 9.10 11.05 31.33
CA MET A 488 10.49 10.66 31.53
C MET A 488 10.75 10.15 32.94
N ASP A 489 10.15 10.78 33.95
CA ASP A 489 10.22 10.31 35.33
C ASP A 489 9.56 8.94 35.51
N PHE A 490 8.38 8.73 34.90
CA PHE A 490 7.70 7.44 34.90
C PHE A 490 8.54 6.34 34.24
N ILE A 491 9.17 6.64 33.10
CA ILE A 491 10.06 5.68 32.40
C ILE A 491 11.30 5.37 33.26
N ALA A 492 11.91 6.38 33.89
CA ALA A 492 13.12 6.21 34.68
C ALA A 492 12.93 5.32 35.91
N ASN A 493 11.72 5.30 36.48
CA ASN A 493 11.38 4.52 37.67
C ASN A 493 10.56 3.26 37.37
N TRP A 494 10.27 2.97 36.10
CA TRP A 494 9.36 1.88 35.69
C TRP A 494 9.69 0.53 36.33
N GLN A 495 10.96 0.12 36.30
CA GLN A 495 11.36 -1.20 36.80
C GLN A 495 11.11 -1.31 38.31
N GLU A 496 11.51 -0.31 39.08
CA GLU A 496 11.36 -0.28 40.55
C GLU A 496 9.88 -0.20 40.96
N ASP A 497 9.08 0.63 40.28
CA ASP A 497 7.70 0.88 40.68
C ASP A 497 6.71 -0.20 40.20
N TYR A 498 6.96 -0.83 39.04
CA TYR A 498 5.99 -1.72 38.38
C TYR A 498 6.61 -2.96 37.73
N GLY A 499 7.72 -2.81 36.99
CA GLY A 499 8.28 -3.86 36.14
C GLY A 499 8.72 -5.12 36.89
N GLU A 500 9.39 -4.96 38.04
CA GLU A 500 9.87 -6.09 38.86
C GLU A 500 8.73 -7.00 39.36
N ASP A 501 7.59 -6.41 39.71
CA ASP A 501 6.42 -7.15 40.23
C ASP A 501 5.50 -7.67 39.11
N ASN A 502 5.68 -7.23 37.86
CA ASN A 502 4.80 -7.53 36.73
C ASN A 502 5.57 -7.95 35.46
N PRO A 503 6.30 -9.08 35.48
CA PRO A 503 7.17 -9.48 34.37
C PRO A 503 6.43 -9.81 33.05
N GLY A 504 5.10 -9.95 33.08
CA GLY A 504 4.28 -10.17 31.88
C GLY A 504 3.83 -8.89 31.16
N VAL A 505 4.19 -7.71 31.70
CA VAL A 505 3.88 -6.41 31.10
C VAL A 505 5.17 -5.63 30.89
N HIS A 506 5.51 -5.36 29.64
CA HIS A 506 6.62 -4.49 29.28
C HIS A 506 6.18 -3.02 29.25
N LEU A 507 7.13 -2.11 29.45
CA LEU A 507 6.85 -0.67 29.41
C LEU A 507 6.40 -0.20 28.03
N MET A 508 7.09 -0.60 26.95
CA MET A 508 6.89 -0.02 25.63
C MET A 508 7.12 -1.02 24.50
N ASP A 509 6.36 -0.87 23.42
CA ASP A 509 6.26 -1.76 22.25
C ASP A 509 7.40 -1.59 21.22
N ASN A 510 8.59 -1.22 21.69
CA ASN A 510 9.73 -0.99 20.81
C ASN A 510 11.07 -1.36 21.45
N MET A 511 11.93 -1.95 20.63
CA MET A 511 13.34 -2.09 20.91
C MET A 511 14.01 -0.71 20.94
N GLY A 512 14.89 -0.46 21.92
CA GLY A 512 15.59 0.84 22.02
C GLY A 512 14.70 1.99 22.49
N VAL A 513 14.04 1.80 23.65
CA VAL A 513 13.18 2.78 24.34
C VAL A 513 13.77 4.19 24.34
N LYS A 514 15.03 4.31 24.77
CA LYS A 514 15.70 5.61 24.95
C LYS A 514 15.91 6.34 23.63
N ASP A 515 16.34 5.63 22.58
CA ASP A 515 16.57 6.24 21.27
C ASP A 515 15.29 6.75 20.61
N SER A 516 14.24 5.93 20.66
CA SER A 516 12.94 6.30 20.08
C SER A 516 12.27 7.44 20.84
N LEU A 517 12.44 7.48 22.17
CA LEU A 517 11.95 8.55 23.02
C LEU A 517 12.64 9.88 22.69
N LEU A 518 13.96 9.87 22.45
CA LEU A 518 14.69 11.07 22.05
C LEU A 518 14.18 11.60 20.71
N ASP A 519 13.99 10.74 19.72
CA ASP A 519 13.51 11.15 18.40
C ASP A 519 12.10 11.77 18.50
N SER A 520 11.20 11.14 19.26
CA SER A 520 9.83 11.65 19.49
C SER A 520 9.81 12.97 20.28
N LEU A 521 10.71 13.13 21.26
CA LEU A 521 10.87 14.36 22.03
C LEU A 521 11.33 15.52 21.13
N MET A 522 12.31 15.26 20.28
CA MET A 522 12.88 16.24 19.36
C MET A 522 11.82 16.77 18.40
N GLU A 523 10.99 15.89 17.84
CA GLU A 523 9.87 16.26 16.97
C GLU A 523 8.81 17.08 17.72
N SER A 524 8.41 16.65 18.91
CA SER A 524 7.43 17.33 19.75
C SER A 524 7.90 18.74 20.16
N TYR A 525 9.17 18.86 20.55
CA TYR A 525 9.79 20.13 20.89
C TYR A 525 9.91 21.07 19.68
N ALA A 526 10.27 20.54 18.51
CA ALA A 526 10.34 21.31 17.27
C ALA A 526 8.95 21.85 16.89
N ALA A 527 7.90 21.02 16.93
CA ALA A 527 6.53 21.44 16.67
C ALA A 527 6.07 22.55 17.65
N TYR A 528 6.31 22.37 18.95
CA TYR A 528 6.02 23.38 19.96
C TYR A 528 6.77 24.70 19.72
N SER A 529 8.07 24.61 19.42
CA SER A 529 8.92 25.79 19.15
C SER A 529 8.45 26.56 17.92
N LEU A 530 8.11 25.86 16.84
CA LEU A 530 7.59 26.46 15.62
C LEU A 530 6.23 27.13 15.86
N LYS A 531 5.30 26.46 16.55
CA LYS A 531 3.98 27.05 16.88
C LYS A 531 4.11 28.28 17.78
N THR A 532 5.01 28.24 18.77
CA THR A 532 5.11 29.27 19.82
C THR A 532 6.00 30.44 19.40
N TRP A 533 7.10 30.17 18.69
CA TRP A 533 8.15 31.16 18.40
C TRP A 533 8.42 31.37 16.91
N GLY A 534 7.81 30.57 16.03
CA GLY A 534 8.02 30.64 14.58
C GLY A 534 9.39 30.17 14.11
N ARG A 535 10.19 29.55 14.99
CA ARG A 535 11.54 29.04 14.71
C ARG A 535 11.91 27.94 15.70
N ILE A 536 12.87 27.10 15.35
CA ILE A 536 13.39 26.07 16.25
C ILE A 536 14.58 26.65 17.02
N ASP A 537 14.55 26.55 18.35
CA ASP A 537 15.67 26.95 19.20
C ASP A 537 15.86 25.91 20.29
N PHE A 538 16.97 25.16 20.26
CA PHE A 538 17.27 24.14 21.27
C PHE A 538 17.96 24.71 22.51
N ASP A 539 18.47 25.94 22.48
CA ASP A 539 19.15 26.53 23.63
C ASP A 539 18.17 27.32 24.52
N THR A 540 17.17 26.60 25.06
CA THR A 540 16.12 27.18 25.92
C THR A 540 16.04 26.48 27.27
N PRO A 541 15.62 27.16 28.35
CA PRO A 541 15.43 26.52 29.65
C PRO A 541 14.51 25.29 29.61
N LEU A 542 13.49 25.29 28.73
CA LEU A 542 12.58 24.17 28.55
C LEU A 542 13.29 22.96 27.94
N PHE A 543 14.06 23.15 26.87
CA PHE A 543 14.77 22.03 26.24
C PHE A 543 15.84 21.45 27.16
N HIS A 544 16.58 22.32 27.87
CA HIS A 544 17.53 21.89 28.90
C HIS A 544 16.85 21.05 29.99
N LYS A 545 15.66 21.45 30.45
CA LYS A 545 14.87 20.70 31.43
C LYS A 545 14.46 19.32 30.89
N LEU A 546 13.92 19.27 29.66
CA LEU A 546 13.50 18.03 29.00
C LEU A 546 14.68 17.06 28.83
N MET A 547 15.80 17.55 28.31
CA MET A 547 16.98 16.71 28.09
C MET A 547 17.62 16.23 29.40
N THR A 548 17.54 17.03 30.47
CA THR A 548 17.99 16.58 31.80
C THR A 548 17.13 15.44 32.33
N ALA A 549 15.81 15.50 32.15
CA ALA A 549 14.91 14.41 32.53
C ALA A 549 15.13 13.16 31.66
N TYR A 550 15.40 13.32 30.36
CA TYR A 550 15.80 12.23 29.47
C TYR A 550 17.12 11.56 29.90
N ASP A 551 18.13 12.35 30.27
CA ASP A 551 19.44 11.83 30.72
C ASP A 551 19.34 11.04 32.04
N ALA A 552 18.30 11.28 32.84
CA ALA A 552 18.06 10.55 34.09
C ALA A 552 17.57 9.11 33.86
N ILE A 553 17.08 8.78 32.66
CA ILE A 553 16.66 7.42 32.32
C ILE A 553 17.89 6.53 32.14
N ASP A 554 17.97 5.48 32.96
CA ASP A 554 18.97 4.43 32.81
C ASP A 554 18.58 3.47 31.69
N GLY A 555 19.35 3.49 30.59
CA GLY A 555 19.08 2.66 29.41
C GLY A 555 19.30 1.17 29.67
N ASP A 556 20.12 0.81 30.66
CA ASP A 556 20.42 -0.59 30.99
C ASP A 556 19.21 -1.32 31.60
N GLN A 557 18.18 -0.57 32.02
CA GLN A 557 16.90 -1.12 32.49
C GLN A 557 16.03 -1.72 31.37
N PHE A 558 16.38 -1.48 30.11
CA PHE A 558 15.64 -1.93 28.93
C PHE A 558 16.56 -2.70 27.98
N PRO A 559 17.03 -3.90 28.36
CA PRO A 559 17.90 -4.70 27.52
C PRO A 559 17.17 -5.12 26.23
N GLN A 560 17.93 -5.23 25.14
CA GLN A 560 17.42 -5.72 23.87
C GLN A 560 17.25 -7.24 23.96
N PRO A 561 16.02 -7.79 23.80
CA PRO A 561 15.81 -9.23 23.79
C PRO A 561 16.52 -9.88 22.59
N GLN A 562 16.91 -11.16 22.73
CA GLN A 562 17.55 -11.94 21.65
C GLN A 562 16.98 -13.36 21.58
N GLY A 563 16.74 -13.86 20.38
CA GLY A 563 16.29 -15.24 20.17
C GLY A 563 14.87 -15.46 20.69
N GLU A 564 14.66 -16.50 21.52
CA GLU A 564 13.34 -16.83 22.09
C GLU A 564 12.74 -15.66 22.90
N GLU A 565 13.57 -14.85 23.57
CA GLU A 565 13.12 -13.67 24.32
C GLU A 565 12.52 -12.57 23.43
N GLU A 566 12.90 -12.52 22.14
CA GLU A 566 12.38 -11.55 21.19
C GLU A 566 10.94 -11.88 20.80
N GLU A 567 10.66 -13.17 20.55
CA GLU A 567 9.30 -13.64 20.30
C GLU A 567 8.41 -13.45 21.53
N GLU A 568 8.92 -13.72 22.74
CA GLU A 568 8.21 -13.43 23.98
C GLU A 568 7.90 -11.94 24.15
N PHE A 569 8.86 -11.05 23.83
CA PHE A 569 8.65 -9.61 23.89
C PHE A 569 7.51 -9.16 22.98
N TRP A 570 7.52 -9.55 21.71
CA TRP A 570 6.48 -9.13 20.76
C TRP A 570 5.09 -9.69 21.08
N ASN A 571 5.04 -10.85 21.75
CA ASN A 571 3.80 -11.48 22.19
C ASN A 571 3.33 -11.01 23.57
N ALA A 572 4.12 -10.21 24.29
CA ALA A 572 3.77 -9.71 25.61
C ALA A 572 2.97 -8.39 25.54
N LYS A 573 2.27 -8.07 26.62
CA LYS A 573 1.56 -6.79 26.72
C LYS A 573 2.53 -5.66 26.94
N HIS A 574 2.29 -4.55 26.26
CA HIS A 574 3.05 -3.31 26.40
C HIS A 574 2.15 -2.21 26.98
N LEU A 575 2.63 -1.50 28.00
CA LEU A 575 1.85 -0.43 28.63
C LEU A 575 1.76 0.81 27.74
N LEU A 576 2.87 1.23 27.14
CA LEU A 576 2.98 2.45 26.35
C LEU A 576 3.38 2.13 24.91
N THR A 577 3.16 3.10 24.02
CA THR A 577 3.71 3.16 22.67
C THR A 577 4.08 4.59 22.33
N LEU A 578 5.03 4.80 21.42
CA LEU A 578 5.30 6.12 20.81
C LEU A 578 4.56 6.31 19.48
N TYR A 579 3.78 5.32 19.04
CA TYR A 579 3.20 5.24 17.71
C TYR A 579 1.66 5.20 17.71
N ALA A 580 1.00 5.56 18.81
CA ALA A 580 -0.45 5.59 18.85
C ALA A 580 -0.99 6.61 17.85
N GLY A 581 -1.85 6.18 16.95
CA GLY A 581 -2.48 7.02 15.94
C GLY A 581 -3.51 7.98 16.55
N TYR A 582 -3.33 9.28 16.34
CA TYR A 582 -4.24 10.32 16.84
C TYR A 582 -5.23 10.77 15.75
N THR A 583 -4.91 10.50 14.49
CA THR A 583 -5.78 10.74 13.32
C THR A 583 -6.33 9.45 12.72
N ASP A 584 -6.01 8.30 13.30
CA ASP A 584 -6.61 7.01 12.97
C ASP A 584 -7.80 6.73 13.88
N LEU A 585 -9.00 6.96 13.33
CA LEU A 585 -10.24 6.81 14.08
C LEU A 585 -10.82 5.39 13.98
N GLN A 586 -10.27 4.52 13.12
CA GLN A 586 -10.91 3.25 12.79
C GLN A 586 -10.78 2.19 13.89
N TYR A 587 -9.71 2.30 14.65
CA TYR A 587 -9.41 1.42 15.78
C TYR A 587 -9.76 2.07 17.12
N SER A 588 -9.93 3.40 17.13
CA SER A 588 -10.28 4.14 18.33
C SER A 588 -11.61 3.67 18.88
N MET A 589 -11.66 3.35 20.18
CA MET A 589 -12.83 2.81 20.90
C MET A 589 -13.13 1.32 20.69
N ARG A 590 -12.33 0.57 19.91
CA ARG A 590 -12.33 -0.90 20.00
C ARG A 590 -11.93 -1.31 21.41
N GLN A 591 -12.68 -2.21 22.04
CA GLN A 591 -12.26 -2.84 23.30
C GLN A 591 -11.33 -4.02 23.05
N ASP A 592 -10.36 -3.81 22.16
CA ASP A 592 -9.28 -4.74 21.89
C ASP A 592 -8.24 -4.59 23.00
N GLU A 593 -7.76 -5.71 23.53
CA GLU A 593 -6.74 -5.71 24.57
C GLU A 593 -5.37 -5.25 24.07
N TRP A 594 -5.16 -5.19 22.75
CA TRP A 594 -3.94 -4.72 22.10
C TRP A 594 -4.02 -3.25 21.66
N TYR A 595 -5.21 -2.64 21.74
CA TYR A 595 -5.40 -1.28 21.26
C TYR A 595 -4.68 -0.23 22.13
N MET A 596 -3.82 0.56 21.48
CA MET A 596 -3.09 1.68 22.07
C MET A 596 -3.96 2.95 22.04
N THR A 597 -4.43 3.37 23.21
CA THR A 597 -5.22 4.59 23.37
C THR A 597 -4.30 5.82 23.37
N PRO A 598 -4.55 6.84 22.53
CA PRO A 598 -3.81 8.10 22.53
C PRO A 598 -3.68 8.77 23.90
N LEU A 599 -2.46 9.21 24.23
CA LEU A 599 -2.08 9.91 25.46
C LEU A 599 -1.43 11.27 25.13
N PRO A 600 -2.20 12.30 24.73
CA PRO A 600 -1.63 13.59 24.36
C PRO A 600 -1.02 14.30 25.57
N LEU A 601 0.29 14.58 25.53
CA LEU A 601 1.04 15.23 26.62
C LEU A 601 1.62 16.58 26.18
N PRO A 602 1.36 17.70 26.89
CA PRO A 602 2.19 18.90 26.78
C PRO A 602 3.63 18.64 27.25
N LEU A 603 4.58 19.45 26.79
CA LEU A 603 6.00 19.26 27.11
C LEU A 603 6.29 19.43 28.61
N ASP A 604 5.56 20.31 29.30
CA ASP A 604 5.74 20.61 30.73
C ASP A 604 4.44 21.16 31.32
N GLU A 605 4.36 21.19 32.65
CA GLU A 605 3.19 21.68 33.37
C GLU A 605 2.87 23.14 32.97
N GLY A 606 1.60 23.39 32.64
CA GLY A 606 1.11 24.72 32.28
C GLY A 606 1.44 25.17 30.85
N LEU A 607 2.12 24.35 30.04
CA LEU A 607 2.31 24.61 28.61
C LEU A 607 1.09 24.17 27.80
N GLU A 608 0.88 24.85 26.66
CA GLU A 608 -0.15 24.45 25.70
C GLU A 608 0.22 23.10 25.06
N LEU A 609 -0.77 22.22 24.92
CA LEU A 609 -0.61 20.98 24.15
C LEU A 609 -0.39 21.32 22.67
N VAL A 610 0.62 20.69 22.09
CA VAL A 610 0.95 20.78 20.65
C VAL A 610 1.19 19.39 20.14
N ILE A 611 0.39 18.97 19.16
CA ILE A 611 0.49 17.66 18.55
C ILE A 611 1.08 17.87 17.16
N ALA A 612 2.30 17.38 16.95
CA ALA A 612 2.93 17.41 15.64
C ALA A 612 2.12 16.59 14.64
N ALA A 613 1.85 17.17 13.47
CA ALA A 613 1.13 16.49 12.41
C ALA A 613 1.81 16.70 11.06
N SER A 614 1.86 15.64 10.25
CA SER A 614 2.28 15.71 8.84
C SER A 614 1.05 15.72 7.94
N GLY A 615 1.03 16.63 6.97
CA GLY A 615 -0.05 16.75 6.01
C GLY A 615 0.36 16.23 4.64
N GLU A 616 -0.52 15.46 4.02
CA GLU A 616 -0.41 15.08 2.62
C GLU A 616 -1.12 16.13 1.76
N VAL A 617 -0.46 16.59 0.69
CA VAL A 617 -0.97 17.65 -0.18
C VAL A 617 -0.72 17.33 -1.65
N MET A 618 -1.70 17.62 -2.50
CA MET A 618 -1.53 17.64 -3.95
C MET A 618 -1.26 19.06 -4.46
N ILE A 619 -0.18 19.22 -5.24
CA ILE A 619 0.13 20.44 -5.99
C ILE A 619 0.26 20.12 -7.49
N ILE A 620 0.05 21.13 -8.33
CA ILE A 620 0.23 21.01 -9.79
C ILE A 620 1.50 21.76 -10.19
N ASN A 621 2.34 21.12 -11.00
CA ASN A 621 3.49 21.76 -11.62
C ASN A 621 2.99 22.92 -12.53
N PRO A 622 3.37 24.19 -12.27
CA PRO A 622 2.88 25.33 -13.03
C PRO A 622 3.36 25.37 -14.48
N ARG A 623 4.33 24.53 -14.85
CA ARG A 623 4.87 24.39 -16.21
C ARG A 623 4.38 23.13 -16.94
N THR A 624 3.43 22.38 -16.36
CA THR A 624 2.82 21.23 -17.03
C THR A 624 2.32 21.60 -18.43
N THR A 625 2.51 20.69 -19.38
CA THR A 625 1.94 20.81 -20.72
C THR A 625 0.48 20.35 -20.78
N ARG A 626 -0.05 19.82 -19.66
CA ARG A 626 -1.38 19.23 -19.51
C ARG A 626 -2.21 19.90 -18.40
N PRO A 627 -2.26 21.24 -18.30
CA PRO A 627 -2.82 21.93 -17.14
C PRO A 627 -4.30 21.63 -16.88
N GLU A 628 -5.09 21.44 -17.94
CA GLU A 628 -6.52 21.09 -17.80
C GLU A 628 -6.70 19.67 -17.25
N GLN A 629 -5.89 18.71 -17.70
CA GLN A 629 -5.93 17.32 -17.22
C GLN A 629 -5.45 17.23 -15.77
N ALA A 630 -4.37 17.94 -15.42
CA ALA A 630 -3.86 18.03 -14.07
C ALA A 630 -4.89 18.64 -13.11
N LEU A 631 -5.59 19.70 -13.54
CA LEU A 631 -6.63 20.32 -12.73
C LEU A 631 -7.84 19.40 -12.54
N LEU A 632 -8.22 18.64 -13.57
CA LEU A 632 -9.27 17.62 -13.45
C LEU A 632 -8.87 16.53 -12.45
N TYR A 633 -7.60 16.12 -12.44
CA TYR A 633 -7.08 15.12 -11.50
C TYR A 633 -7.18 15.59 -10.05
N VAL A 634 -6.69 16.80 -9.74
CA VAL A 634 -6.76 17.36 -8.39
C VAL A 634 -8.22 17.64 -7.98
N ALA A 635 -9.07 18.10 -8.91
CA ALA A 635 -10.50 18.28 -8.64
C ALA A 635 -11.24 16.94 -8.41
N ASN A 636 -10.75 15.84 -9.00
CA ASN A 636 -11.25 14.51 -8.69
C ASN A 636 -10.86 14.11 -7.25
N ALA A 637 -9.61 14.33 -6.84
CA ALA A 637 -9.18 14.07 -5.47
C ALA A 637 -10.03 14.85 -4.45
N ALA A 638 -10.36 16.11 -4.72
CA ALA A 638 -11.22 16.94 -3.87
C ALA A 638 -12.65 16.39 -3.65
N ARG A 639 -13.08 15.39 -4.42
CA ARG A 639 -14.40 14.75 -4.32
C ARG A 639 -14.35 13.34 -3.73
N ASN A 640 -13.16 12.77 -3.54
CA ASN A 640 -12.96 11.36 -3.21
C ASN A 640 -12.11 11.19 -1.94
N TYR A 641 -12.43 11.94 -0.88
CA TYR A 641 -11.85 11.73 0.44
C TYR A 641 -12.34 10.42 1.05
N ASP A 642 -11.47 9.70 1.75
CA ASP A 642 -11.86 8.51 2.50
C ASP A 642 -12.82 8.89 3.63
N LYS A 643 -14.00 8.26 3.62
CA LYS A 643 -15.08 8.52 4.58
C LYS A 643 -14.70 8.13 6.00
N ARG A 644 -13.77 7.18 6.18
CA ARG A 644 -13.33 6.66 7.48
C ARG A 644 -12.17 7.43 8.10
N SER A 645 -11.51 8.29 7.32
CA SER A 645 -10.32 9.01 7.77
C SER A 645 -10.39 10.48 7.35
N SER A 646 -9.85 10.84 6.18
CA SER A 646 -9.62 12.23 5.75
C SER A 646 -10.89 13.08 5.70
N LEU A 647 -12.05 12.50 5.36
CA LEU A 647 -13.32 13.22 5.36
C LEU A 647 -13.72 13.65 6.77
N ILE A 648 -13.28 12.93 7.80
CA ILE A 648 -13.51 13.27 9.20
C ILE A 648 -12.38 14.17 9.69
N THR A 649 -11.11 13.78 9.51
CA THR A 649 -9.97 14.49 10.13
C THR A 649 -9.73 15.87 9.52
N LEU A 650 -10.04 16.10 8.25
CA LEU A 650 -9.85 17.41 7.61
C LEU A 650 -11.08 18.33 7.73
N PHE A 651 -12.29 17.77 7.80
CA PHE A 651 -13.54 18.52 7.70
C PHE A 651 -14.31 18.52 9.03
N PRO A 652 -14.34 19.63 9.79
CA PRO A 652 -15.10 19.72 11.05
C PRO A 652 -16.61 19.48 10.90
N GLY A 653 -17.16 19.67 9.69
CA GLY A 653 -18.58 19.47 9.42
C GLY A 653 -19.03 18.01 9.35
N ASN A 654 -18.12 17.06 9.16
CA ASN A 654 -18.42 15.65 8.98
C ASN A 654 -18.37 14.91 10.31
N ASN A 655 -19.54 14.57 10.88
CA ASN A 655 -19.65 13.99 12.21
C ASN A 655 -20.52 12.72 12.27
N ASP A 656 -20.91 12.19 11.12
CA ASP A 656 -21.68 10.95 11.05
C ASP A 656 -20.74 9.76 11.30
N PRO A 657 -21.10 8.82 12.19
CA PRO A 657 -20.33 7.59 12.37
C PRO A 657 -20.38 6.75 11.09
N VAL A 658 -19.33 5.95 10.86
CA VAL A 658 -19.20 5.13 9.66
C VAL A 658 -19.48 3.67 10.01
N PRO A 659 -20.59 3.07 9.54
CA PRO A 659 -20.89 1.67 9.81
C PRO A 659 -19.91 0.76 9.07
N ASN A 660 -19.50 -0.33 9.70
CA ASN A 660 -18.85 -1.44 9.01
C ASN A 660 -19.91 -2.16 8.19
N GLN A 661 -19.78 -2.14 6.87
CA GLN A 661 -20.77 -2.73 5.96
C GLN A 661 -20.74 -4.25 5.97
N SER A 662 -19.60 -4.86 6.31
CA SER A 662 -19.43 -6.32 6.39
C SER A 662 -19.98 -6.92 7.68
N PHE A 663 -20.29 -6.11 8.70
CA PHE A 663 -20.57 -6.58 10.06
C PHE A 663 -21.63 -7.69 10.16
N GLU A 664 -22.78 -7.53 9.49
CA GLU A 664 -23.86 -8.53 9.58
C GLU A 664 -23.49 -9.84 8.87
N GLU A 665 -22.69 -9.77 7.80
CA GLU A 665 -22.18 -10.94 7.09
C GLU A 665 -21.09 -11.65 7.91
N ASP A 666 -20.16 -10.87 8.48
CA ASP A 666 -19.09 -11.37 9.34
C ASP A 666 -19.67 -12.06 10.58
N LEU A 667 -20.64 -11.45 11.26
CA LEU A 667 -21.31 -12.05 12.42
C LEU A 667 -22.01 -13.36 12.06
N ALA A 668 -22.75 -13.39 10.95
CA ALA A 668 -23.40 -14.61 10.49
C ALA A 668 -22.37 -15.71 10.15
N SER A 669 -21.22 -15.32 9.60
CA SER A 669 -20.09 -16.22 9.35
C SER A 669 -19.53 -16.79 10.66
N TRP A 670 -19.23 -15.94 11.64
CA TRP A 670 -18.72 -16.37 12.95
C TRP A 670 -19.69 -17.30 13.69
N GLU A 671 -21.00 -16.99 13.68
CA GLU A 671 -22.02 -17.85 14.29
C GLU A 671 -22.07 -19.23 13.64
N LYS A 672 -21.87 -19.29 12.31
CA LYS A 672 -21.81 -20.54 11.55
C LYS A 672 -20.54 -21.33 11.87
N THR A 673 -19.38 -20.66 12.00
CA THR A 673 -18.13 -21.25 12.49
C THR A 673 -18.34 -21.92 13.84
N LEU A 674 -18.89 -21.18 14.82
CA LEU A 674 -19.09 -21.67 16.17
C LEU A 674 -20.02 -22.90 16.19
N ALA A 675 -21.08 -22.88 15.37
CA ALA A 675 -21.97 -24.04 15.22
C ALA A 675 -21.25 -25.26 14.62
N ARG A 676 -20.31 -25.04 13.68
CA ARG A 676 -19.49 -26.10 13.08
C ARG A 676 -18.51 -26.71 14.09
N ILE A 677 -17.76 -25.89 14.83
CA ILE A 677 -16.83 -26.34 15.87
C ILE A 677 -17.57 -27.16 16.92
N ARG A 678 -18.73 -26.67 17.40
CA ARG A 678 -19.58 -27.40 18.34
C ARG A 678 -20.02 -28.76 17.83
N LYS A 679 -20.29 -28.88 16.54
CA LYS A 679 -20.63 -30.16 15.91
C LYS A 679 -19.42 -31.09 15.82
N GLN A 680 -18.22 -30.59 15.52
CA GLN A 680 -16.99 -31.40 15.54
C GLN A 680 -16.71 -31.95 16.93
N LEU A 681 -16.91 -31.13 17.97
CA LEU A 681 -16.74 -31.54 19.37
C LEU A 681 -17.65 -32.71 19.81
N GLU A 682 -18.75 -32.99 19.10
CA GLU A 682 -19.62 -34.14 19.38
C GLU A 682 -18.96 -35.48 18.99
N THR A 683 -18.09 -35.47 17.97
CA THR A 683 -17.46 -36.67 17.39
C THR A 683 -15.92 -36.67 17.45
N ALA A 684 -15.31 -35.59 17.95
CA ALA A 684 -13.86 -35.42 18.03
C ALA A 684 -13.17 -36.52 18.86
N SER A 685 -12.00 -36.94 18.41
CA SER A 685 -11.13 -37.82 19.18
C SER A 685 -10.57 -37.13 20.43
N PRO A 686 -10.02 -37.87 21.41
CA PRO A 686 -9.39 -37.26 22.58
C PRO A 686 -8.19 -36.35 22.26
N GLU A 687 -7.55 -36.55 21.10
CA GLU A 687 -6.37 -35.81 20.65
C GLU A 687 -6.76 -34.46 20.04
N GLU A 688 -7.85 -34.39 19.26
CA GLU A 688 -8.35 -33.14 18.61
C GLU A 688 -9.21 -32.27 19.55
N ARG A 689 -9.74 -32.87 20.62
CA ARG A 689 -10.70 -32.19 21.49
C ARG A 689 -10.17 -30.93 22.19
N PRO A 690 -8.92 -30.86 22.67
CA PRO A 690 -8.38 -29.65 23.29
C PRO A 690 -8.41 -28.44 22.34
N ASP A 691 -7.91 -28.59 21.13
CA ASP A 691 -7.79 -27.49 20.16
C ASP A 691 -9.17 -26.97 19.71
N LEU A 692 -10.13 -27.90 19.52
CA LEU A 692 -11.52 -27.53 19.22
C LEU A 692 -12.23 -26.82 20.38
N LEU A 693 -11.88 -27.11 21.64
CA LEU A 693 -12.42 -26.40 22.80
C LEU A 693 -11.82 -24.99 22.90
N ASP A 694 -10.54 -24.82 22.61
CA ASP A 694 -9.90 -23.50 22.56
C ASP A 694 -10.48 -22.65 21.41
N SER A 695 -10.71 -23.26 20.25
CA SER A 695 -11.40 -22.62 19.12
C SER A 695 -12.85 -22.25 19.44
N GLU A 696 -13.60 -23.12 20.14
CA GLU A 696 -14.97 -22.81 20.59
C GLU A 696 -14.96 -21.61 21.55
N LYS A 697 -14.00 -21.58 22.47
CA LYS A 697 -13.83 -20.49 23.43
C LYS A 697 -13.51 -19.18 22.69
N TYR A 698 -12.52 -19.19 21.80
CA TYR A 698 -12.15 -18.04 20.99
C TYR A 698 -13.34 -17.48 20.21
N MET A 699 -14.03 -18.31 19.43
CA MET A 699 -15.17 -17.87 18.63
C MET A 699 -16.35 -17.40 19.46
N SER A 700 -16.60 -18.03 20.61
CA SER A 700 -17.63 -17.57 21.55
C SER A 700 -17.27 -16.20 22.13
N GLU A 701 -16.00 -15.95 22.44
CA GLU A 701 -15.51 -14.66 22.92
C GLU A 701 -15.58 -13.59 21.83
N LEU A 702 -15.16 -13.90 20.60
CA LEU A 702 -15.27 -13.01 19.44
C LEU A 702 -16.71 -12.57 19.20
N ILE A 703 -17.65 -13.53 19.14
CA ILE A 703 -19.08 -13.25 18.96
C ILE A 703 -19.64 -12.44 20.13
N SER A 704 -19.21 -12.73 21.37
CA SER A 704 -19.65 -11.94 22.54
C SER A 704 -19.20 -10.48 22.46
N LYS A 705 -18.10 -10.21 21.76
CA LYS A 705 -17.52 -8.89 21.51
C LYS A 705 -17.86 -8.34 20.12
N ALA A 706 -18.75 -8.98 19.35
CA ALA A 706 -19.02 -8.62 17.95
C ALA A 706 -19.39 -7.14 17.77
N GLU A 707 -20.14 -6.55 18.70
CA GLU A 707 -20.51 -5.13 18.65
C GLU A 707 -19.31 -4.17 18.57
N ASN A 708 -18.11 -4.59 18.98
CA ASN A 708 -16.86 -3.84 18.82
C ASN A 708 -16.41 -3.73 17.35
N TYR A 709 -17.07 -4.42 16.42
CA TYR A 709 -16.75 -4.42 14.98
C TYR A 709 -17.88 -3.83 14.13
N ARG A 710 -18.96 -3.33 14.75
CA ARG A 710 -20.14 -2.78 14.03
C ARG A 710 -19.84 -1.49 13.29
N TRP A 711 -18.89 -0.71 13.79
CA TRP A 711 -18.55 0.60 13.25
C TRP A 711 -17.10 0.60 12.78
N ASP A 712 -16.90 1.07 11.56
CA ASP A 712 -15.57 1.44 11.08
C ASP A 712 -15.11 2.73 11.77
N VAL A 713 -16.01 3.65 12.12
CA VAL A 713 -15.69 4.82 12.95
C VAL A 713 -16.87 5.15 13.87
N TRP A 714 -16.64 5.18 15.18
CA TRP A 714 -17.66 5.52 16.18
C TRP A 714 -17.91 7.01 16.29
N ALA A 715 -19.12 7.37 16.74
CA ALA A 715 -19.47 8.76 17.03
C ALA A 715 -18.60 9.32 18.17
N GLU A 716 -18.30 8.50 19.16
CA GLU A 716 -17.43 8.80 20.30
C GLU A 716 -15.99 9.08 19.86
N SER A 717 -15.48 8.31 18.89
CA SER A 717 -14.17 8.52 18.27
C SER A 717 -14.07 9.88 17.60
N ILE A 718 -15.11 10.23 16.81
CA ILE A 718 -15.18 11.53 16.15
C ILE A 718 -15.22 12.65 17.20
N ALA A 719 -16.11 12.56 18.19
CA ALA A 719 -16.25 13.55 19.25
C ALA A 719 -14.93 13.75 20.02
N TRP A 720 -14.29 12.65 20.42
CA TRP A 720 -12.97 12.69 21.06
C TRP A 720 -11.93 13.39 20.19
N TYR A 721 -11.86 13.06 18.90
CA TYR A 721 -10.94 13.73 17.98
C TYR A 721 -11.20 15.23 17.88
N ARG A 722 -12.47 15.66 17.81
CA ARG A 722 -12.84 17.09 17.75
C ARG A 722 -12.42 17.86 18.99
N GLU A 723 -12.52 17.24 20.16
CA GLU A 723 -12.30 17.91 21.45
C GLU A 723 -10.85 17.82 21.93
N ALA A 724 -10.25 16.63 21.82
CA ALA A 724 -8.97 16.31 22.44
C ALA A 724 -7.77 16.40 21.48
N ILE A 725 -7.99 16.30 20.16
CA ILE A 725 -6.91 16.23 19.17
C ILE A 725 -6.91 17.42 18.22
N ALA A 726 -7.98 17.60 17.43
CA ALA A 726 -8.04 18.55 16.32
C ALA A 726 -7.62 19.99 16.70
N PRO A 727 -8.01 20.55 17.87
CA PRO A 727 -7.61 21.91 18.25
C PRO A 727 -6.10 22.09 18.50
N TYR A 728 -5.39 21.00 18.78
CA TYR A 728 -3.97 21.01 19.17
C TYR A 728 -3.03 20.53 18.07
N LEU A 729 -3.57 20.06 16.94
CA LEU A 729 -2.79 19.68 15.77
C LEU A 729 -2.03 20.90 15.23
N TYR A 730 -0.74 20.70 14.98
CA TYR A 730 0.13 21.66 14.33
C TYR A 730 0.75 21.01 13.11
N LEU A 731 0.42 21.53 11.93
CA LEU A 731 0.96 21.06 10.67
C LEU A 731 2.44 21.43 10.56
N VAL A 732 3.30 20.43 10.72
CA VAL A 732 4.75 20.58 10.62
C VAL A 732 5.17 20.49 9.16
N GLY A 733 5.80 21.55 8.66
CA GLY A 733 6.51 21.53 7.38
C GLY A 733 7.90 20.91 7.52
N GLN A 734 8.66 20.88 6.43
CA GLN A 734 10.06 20.47 6.50
C GLN A 734 10.84 21.30 7.51
N THR A 735 11.65 20.63 8.33
CA THR A 735 12.52 21.21 9.35
C THR A 735 13.97 20.78 9.11
N PRO A 736 14.96 21.40 9.75
CA PRO A 736 16.33 20.90 9.72
C PRO A 736 16.47 19.45 10.20
N LEU A 737 15.57 18.95 11.06
CA LEU A 737 15.60 17.59 11.58
C LEU A 737 15.16 16.53 10.55
N ASN A 738 14.28 16.90 9.61
CA ASN A 738 13.78 16.02 8.57
C ASN A 738 14.02 16.66 7.19
N THR A 739 14.95 16.11 6.42
CA THR A 739 15.32 16.70 5.11
C THR A 739 14.73 15.90 3.96
N TRP A 740 14.47 16.56 2.82
CA TRP A 740 14.05 15.88 1.59
C TRP A 740 15.13 14.90 1.10
N LYS A 741 16.42 15.18 1.38
CA LYS A 741 17.54 14.41 0.84
C LYS A 741 17.60 13.00 1.41
N GLN A 742 17.34 11.99 0.58
CA GLN A 742 17.65 10.60 0.88
C GLN A 742 19.18 10.38 0.87
N GLY A 743 19.68 9.56 1.81
CA GLY A 743 21.01 8.93 1.69
C GLY A 743 22.24 9.76 2.06
N LYS A 744 22.13 10.91 2.73
CA LYS A 744 23.27 11.50 3.44
C LYS A 744 22.91 11.70 4.89
N GLU A 745 23.64 11.02 5.78
CA GLU A 745 23.67 11.31 7.22
C GLU A 745 23.64 12.83 7.40
N ASN A 746 22.50 13.35 7.81
CA ASN A 746 22.37 14.76 8.10
C ASN A 746 23.37 15.05 9.23
N GLU A 747 24.10 16.14 9.13
CA GLU A 747 25.01 16.59 10.18
C GLU A 747 24.34 16.60 11.57
N LEU A 748 23.03 16.85 11.63
CA LEU A 748 22.22 16.74 12.85
C LEU A 748 22.02 15.29 13.30
N TYR A 749 21.81 14.34 12.38
CA TYR A 749 21.72 12.92 12.69
C TYR A 749 23.03 12.41 13.29
N SER A 750 24.18 12.78 12.70
CA SER A 750 25.50 12.41 13.24
C SER A 750 25.74 12.97 14.65
N LEU A 751 25.24 14.18 14.93
CA LEU A 751 25.28 14.78 16.27
C LEU A 751 24.38 14.04 17.26
N MET A 752 23.17 13.67 16.84
CA MET A 752 22.25 12.90 17.68
C MET A 752 22.85 11.54 18.03
N GLN A 753 23.45 10.85 17.06
CA GLN A 753 24.13 9.57 17.29
C GLN A 753 25.32 9.71 18.26
N GLN A 754 26.18 10.71 18.07
CA GLN A 754 27.27 10.99 19.02
C GLN A 754 26.78 11.25 20.45
N TYR A 755 25.61 11.87 20.61
CA TYR A 755 25.02 12.09 21.92
C TYR A 755 24.41 10.79 22.49
N LYS A 756 23.66 10.02 21.68
CA LYS A 756 23.11 8.70 22.05
C LYS A 756 24.21 7.73 22.51
N GLU A 757 25.35 7.72 21.82
CA GLU A 757 26.55 6.92 22.17
C GLU A 757 27.34 7.46 23.38
N GLY A 758 26.97 8.60 23.95
CA GLY A 758 27.70 9.24 25.04
C GLY A 758 29.05 9.87 24.65
N ALA A 759 29.34 9.98 23.36
CA ALA A 759 30.58 10.57 22.84
C ALA A 759 30.67 12.09 23.06
N ILE A 760 29.53 12.77 23.21
CA ILE A 760 29.44 14.19 23.57
C ILE A 760 28.50 14.41 24.77
N PRO A 761 28.84 15.32 25.71
CA PRO A 761 27.96 15.65 26.83
C PRO A 761 26.79 16.54 26.40
N LEU A 762 25.70 16.54 27.18
CA LEU A 762 24.47 17.28 26.91
C LEU A 762 24.69 18.76 26.54
N GLU A 763 25.45 19.51 27.34
CA GLU A 763 25.74 20.93 27.09
C GLU A 763 26.45 21.17 25.75
N ARG A 764 27.27 20.22 25.31
CA ARG A 764 27.92 20.28 24.01
C ARG A 764 26.90 19.98 22.90
N PHE A 765 26.06 18.96 23.09
CA PHE A 765 25.00 18.61 22.16
C PHE A 765 24.04 19.78 21.94
N ILE A 766 23.45 20.35 22.99
CA ILE A 766 22.52 21.49 22.90
C ILE A 766 23.14 22.68 22.15
N ARG A 767 24.37 23.05 22.51
CA ARG A 767 25.06 24.17 21.85
C ARG A 767 25.31 23.90 20.37
N GLU A 768 25.76 22.70 20.02
CA GLU A 768 26.08 22.35 18.63
C GLU A 768 24.81 22.21 17.78
N ILE A 769 23.76 21.54 18.27
CA ILE A 769 22.51 21.38 17.54
C ILE A 769 21.79 22.73 17.34
N ALA A 770 21.73 23.59 18.36
CA ALA A 770 21.20 24.94 18.24
C ALA A 770 22.03 25.81 17.27
N GLY A 771 23.36 25.64 17.28
CA GLY A 771 24.26 26.29 16.32
C GLY A 771 23.96 25.90 14.88
N ARG A 772 23.82 24.60 14.60
CA ARG A 772 23.58 24.08 13.25
C ARG A 772 22.19 24.42 12.72
N VAL A 773 21.15 24.31 13.55
CA VAL A 773 19.77 24.74 13.17
C VAL A 773 19.75 26.21 12.76
N ARG A 774 20.39 27.09 13.55
CA ARG A 774 20.48 28.52 13.19
C ARG A 774 21.21 28.77 11.87
N MET A 775 22.24 28.00 11.56
CA MET A 775 22.94 28.11 10.27
C MET A 775 22.05 27.65 9.12
N MET A 776 21.38 26.50 9.26
CA MET A 776 20.49 25.95 8.24
C MET A 776 19.27 26.85 7.97
N GLU A 777 18.73 27.51 9.00
CA GLU A 777 17.66 28.50 8.84
C GLU A 777 18.14 29.75 8.07
N LEU A 778 19.40 30.17 8.25
CA LEU A 778 19.99 31.31 7.52
C LEU A 778 20.32 30.97 6.06
N GLU A 779 20.67 29.71 5.75
CA GLU A 779 20.95 29.25 4.38
C GLU A 779 19.68 29.12 3.52
N ASN A 780 18.51 28.94 4.17
CA ASN A 780 17.21 28.77 3.50
C ASN A 780 16.42 30.07 3.26
N GLN A 781 16.92 31.21 3.77
CA GLN A 781 16.41 32.56 3.50
C GLN A 781 17.03 33.14 2.22
#